data_AF-A0A357AE82-F1
#
_entry.id   AF-A0A357AE82-F1
#
_cell.length_a   1.000
_cell.length_b   1.000
_cell.length_c   1.000
_cell.angle_alpha   90.00
_cell.angle_beta   90.00
_cell.angle_gamma   90.00
#
_symmetry.space_group_name_H-M   'P 1'
#
loop_
_entity.id
_entity.type
_entity.pdbx_description
1 polymer ?
#
loop_
_entity_poly.entity_id
_entity_poly.type
_entity_poly.pdbx_seq_one_letter_code
_entity_poly.pdbx_strand_id
1 'polypeptide(L)'
;MHSILKVVDRILDTRPDTLDFRDQLYEATLVDVPARIDLEEYRKLNIPILDQGREGACTGFALATVAHYLLAKRYGLNNLTPVSPWMLYAMAKRYDEWPGEDYEGSSARGAMKAWHKHGVCSDRLWTHRSGKVKRDLTGTQASDASQRPLGAYYRVNHKDLVAMHSAIAEVGILYATGLVHEGWERIDSDGAIPLKETIRGGHAFALVGYDERGFWFQNSWGNTWGKNGFALIAYDDWLLNGTDVWVARLGVPIILNNPIPRKSQSRSSQQKTSAIYANLRPHLISIGADGALSDNGTYATSSEAVQRILTEDFPQMSESWQKKRLCLFVPGGLQSKDQVVEAMTNLRQVFLNQEIYPLAFLWNNEYGATLTQILQNGLKQRRPEGTVEDNQDFMLDRLDDALEPLVRPEGSLQWSVLKTKALQAAKIYNGGIRLILQFIDRLQKQEPNLEIHLVGHSLGSLLLEPLVQLLTTDGLISGSLLGGDVGYGQAIASCTLWAPASTLSAFHESYGQAIANNKIGKFTLFTLTDEAENNDQCANIYHRSLLYLIAHSLEEKPRIPFSPTHAQGTAIAGMEKFIRQDEQLQSWIASGKVDWILAPNTGSQGAQFHCAARTHEGFSQDPATLRATLARILGEPEMEESEETQQ
;
A
#
# COMPACT_ATOMS: atom_id res chain seq x y z
N MET A 1 -35.27 20.59 -40.56
CA MET A 1 -34.22 21.57 -40.21
C MET A 1 -33.16 20.80 -39.43
N HIS A 2 -32.10 20.35 -40.10
CA HIS A 2 -31.07 19.50 -39.48
C HIS A 2 -30.27 20.34 -38.50
N SER A 3 -30.48 20.11 -37.21
CA SER A 3 -29.63 20.63 -36.14
C SER A 3 -28.24 20.01 -36.30
N ILE A 4 -27.31 20.78 -36.85
CA ILE A 4 -25.88 20.45 -36.84
C ILE A 4 -25.47 20.49 -35.36
N LEU A 5 -25.42 19.32 -34.72
CA LEU A 5 -24.79 19.16 -33.42
C LEU A 5 -23.36 19.69 -33.54
N LYS A 6 -22.98 20.67 -32.72
CA LYS A 6 -21.59 21.11 -32.59
C LYS A 6 -20.75 19.87 -32.31
N VAL A 7 -19.83 19.54 -33.22
CA VAL A 7 -18.79 18.53 -32.96
C VAL A 7 -17.95 19.06 -31.81
N VAL A 8 -18.13 18.49 -30.63
CA VAL A 8 -17.27 18.73 -29.48
C VAL A 8 -16.14 17.72 -29.61
N ASP A 9 -14.89 18.19 -29.75
CA ASP A 9 -13.72 17.31 -29.67
C ASP A 9 -13.66 16.70 -28.25
N ARG A 10 -13.83 15.38 -28.17
CA ARG A 10 -13.83 14.60 -26.93
C ARG A 10 -12.61 13.69 -26.91
N ILE A 11 -12.04 13.50 -25.72
CA ILE A 11 -10.99 12.51 -25.50
C ILE A 11 -11.64 11.14 -25.28
N LEU A 12 -11.22 10.15 -26.10
CA LEU A 12 -11.75 8.78 -26.14
C LEU A 12 -10.61 7.77 -25.87
N ASP A 13 -10.14 7.72 -24.64
CA ASP A 13 -8.86 7.09 -24.23
C ASP A 13 -9.03 5.92 -23.25
N THR A 14 -10.26 5.40 -23.08
CA THR A 14 -10.49 4.16 -22.31
C THR A 14 -9.80 2.99 -23.00
N ARG A 15 -9.01 2.21 -22.24
CA ARG A 15 -8.33 1.01 -22.74
C ARG A 15 -9.07 -0.26 -22.29
N PRO A 16 -9.07 -1.33 -23.12
CA PRO A 16 -9.51 -2.64 -22.69
C PRO A 16 -8.70 -3.15 -21.49
N ASP A 17 -9.35 -3.85 -20.56
CA ASP A 17 -8.66 -4.48 -19.44
C ASP A 17 -7.69 -5.57 -19.95
N THR A 18 -6.47 -5.60 -19.43
CA THR A 18 -5.49 -6.70 -19.63
C THR A 18 -6.06 -8.03 -19.13
N LEU A 19 -5.47 -9.17 -19.48
CA LEU A 19 -5.92 -10.45 -18.95
C LEU A 19 -5.41 -10.62 -17.50
N ASP A 20 -6.32 -10.73 -16.51
CA ASP A 20 -5.99 -10.99 -15.10
C ASP A 20 -6.80 -12.20 -14.62
N PHE A 21 -6.11 -13.32 -14.36
CA PHE A 21 -6.74 -14.57 -13.93
C PHE A 21 -7.39 -14.51 -12.55
N ARG A 22 -7.23 -13.39 -11.82
CA ARG A 22 -7.88 -13.15 -10.52
C ARG A 22 -9.24 -12.47 -10.66
N ASP A 23 -9.61 -12.01 -11.86
CA ASP A 23 -10.96 -11.49 -12.10
C ASP A 23 -11.98 -12.60 -11.81
N GLN A 24 -12.89 -12.36 -10.87
CA GLN A 24 -14.00 -13.27 -10.64
C GLN A 24 -15.02 -13.09 -11.76
N LEU A 25 -15.27 -14.14 -12.53
CA LEU A 25 -16.28 -14.14 -13.58
C LEU A 25 -17.67 -14.20 -12.97
N TYR A 26 -18.61 -13.46 -13.56
CA TYR A 26 -20.02 -13.56 -13.23
C TYR A 26 -20.54 -14.91 -13.72
N GLU A 27 -21.15 -15.66 -12.81
CA GLU A 27 -21.90 -16.86 -13.13
C GLU A 27 -23.39 -16.52 -13.06
N ALA A 28 -24.10 -16.74 -14.16
CA ALA A 28 -25.52 -16.45 -14.25
C ALA A 28 -26.31 -17.24 -13.22
N THR A 29 -27.19 -16.56 -12.48
CA THR A 29 -28.16 -17.21 -11.60
C THR A 29 -29.36 -17.68 -12.42
N LEU A 30 -30.13 -18.64 -11.89
CA LEU A 30 -31.37 -19.12 -12.54
C LEU A 30 -32.57 -18.17 -12.29
N VAL A 31 -32.31 -16.86 -12.21
CA VAL A 31 -33.38 -15.86 -12.17
C VAL A 31 -34.06 -15.80 -13.55
N ASP A 32 -35.37 -15.53 -13.54
CA ASP A 32 -36.10 -15.34 -14.79
C ASP A 32 -35.55 -14.12 -15.54
N VAL A 33 -35.25 -14.31 -16.83
CA VAL A 33 -34.67 -13.27 -17.70
C VAL A 33 -35.78 -12.82 -18.66
N PRO A 34 -36.33 -11.60 -18.48
CA PRO A 34 -37.37 -11.09 -19.37
C PRO A 34 -36.90 -11.04 -20.83
N ALA A 35 -37.83 -11.20 -21.79
CA ALA A 35 -37.48 -11.08 -23.21
C ALA A 35 -36.98 -9.68 -23.61
N ARG A 36 -37.33 -8.66 -22.82
CA ARG A 36 -36.84 -7.28 -22.95
C ARG A 36 -36.86 -6.57 -21.59
N ILE A 37 -35.98 -5.60 -21.43
CA ILE A 37 -36.00 -4.60 -20.35
C ILE A 37 -36.03 -3.23 -21.02
N ASP A 38 -37.20 -2.62 -21.03
CA ASP A 38 -37.49 -1.41 -21.79
C ASP A 38 -36.76 -0.18 -21.22
N LEU A 39 -36.17 0.65 -22.09
CA LEU A 39 -35.51 1.90 -21.68
C LEU A 39 -36.41 2.80 -20.81
N GLU A 40 -37.71 2.83 -21.11
CA GLU A 40 -38.67 3.67 -20.37
C GLU A 40 -38.82 3.26 -18.90
N GLU A 41 -38.57 1.99 -18.55
CA GLU A 41 -38.55 1.56 -17.15
C GLU A 41 -37.37 2.17 -16.39
N TYR A 42 -36.19 2.17 -17.01
CA TYR A 42 -35.02 2.85 -16.47
C TYR A 42 -35.23 4.36 -16.37
N ARG A 43 -35.81 5.00 -17.39
CA ARG A 43 -36.06 6.46 -17.39
C ARG A 43 -36.97 6.91 -16.25
N LYS A 44 -37.92 6.08 -15.80
CA LYS A 44 -38.78 6.38 -14.63
C LYS A 44 -38.00 6.57 -13.33
N LEU A 45 -36.81 5.97 -13.22
CA LEU A 45 -35.94 6.14 -12.06
C LEU A 45 -35.28 7.53 -12.02
N ASN A 46 -35.34 8.29 -13.12
CA ASN A 46 -34.77 9.64 -13.27
C ASN A 46 -33.30 9.72 -12.79
N ILE A 47 -32.50 8.71 -13.14
CA ILE A 47 -31.06 8.72 -12.88
C ILE A 47 -30.44 9.90 -13.67
N PRO A 48 -29.56 10.72 -13.05
CA PRO A 48 -28.99 11.88 -13.72
C PRO A 48 -28.20 11.51 -14.97
N ILE A 49 -28.43 12.25 -16.08
CA ILE A 49 -27.55 12.22 -17.25
C ILE A 49 -26.35 13.12 -16.98
N LEU A 50 -25.16 12.54 -17.02
CA LEU A 50 -23.91 13.25 -16.74
C LEU A 50 -23.27 13.76 -18.04
N ASP A 51 -22.37 14.73 -17.91
CA ASP A 51 -21.58 15.29 -19.03
C ASP A 51 -20.11 15.40 -18.63
N GLN A 52 -19.26 14.58 -19.24
CA GLN A 52 -17.81 14.59 -19.00
C GLN A 52 -17.09 15.76 -19.70
N GLY A 53 -17.78 16.46 -20.61
CA GLY A 53 -17.18 17.51 -21.42
C GLY A 53 -16.08 16.98 -22.34
N ARG A 54 -14.89 17.58 -22.24
CA ARG A 54 -13.74 17.28 -23.11
C ARG A 54 -12.69 16.36 -22.48
N GLU A 55 -12.89 15.96 -21.23
CA GLU A 55 -11.90 15.21 -20.45
C GLU A 55 -12.09 13.70 -20.66
N GLY A 56 -10.98 12.93 -20.64
CA GLY A 56 -10.95 11.45 -20.74
C GLY A 56 -11.51 10.71 -19.51
N ALA A 57 -12.51 11.31 -18.85
CA ALA A 57 -13.03 10.86 -17.55
C ALA A 57 -14.17 9.83 -17.64
N CYS A 58 -14.46 9.29 -18.82
CA CYS A 58 -15.64 8.47 -19.08
C CYS A 58 -15.78 7.27 -18.13
N THR A 59 -14.69 6.60 -17.75
CA THR A 59 -14.72 5.50 -16.77
C THR A 59 -15.37 5.91 -15.44
N GLY A 60 -15.00 7.07 -14.91
CA GLY A 60 -15.56 7.61 -13.67
C GLY A 60 -17.02 8.06 -13.82
N PHE A 61 -17.38 8.62 -14.97
CA PHE A 61 -18.74 9.09 -15.25
C PHE A 61 -19.72 7.93 -15.48
N ALA A 62 -19.31 6.91 -16.23
CA ALA A 62 -20.10 5.70 -16.43
C ALA A 62 -20.26 4.93 -15.12
N LEU A 63 -19.20 4.79 -14.32
CA LEU A 63 -19.31 4.13 -13.02
C LEU A 63 -20.13 4.95 -12.01
N ALA A 64 -20.10 6.29 -12.07
CA ALA A 64 -20.99 7.14 -11.27
C ALA A 64 -22.47 6.91 -11.63
N THR A 65 -22.78 6.71 -12.90
CA THR A 65 -24.14 6.35 -13.35
C THR A 65 -24.58 5.02 -12.73
N VAL A 66 -23.70 4.01 -12.75
CA VAL A 66 -23.94 2.71 -12.09
C VAL A 66 -24.16 2.88 -10.59
N ALA A 67 -23.35 3.69 -9.92
CA ALA A 67 -23.51 3.99 -8.51
C ALA A 67 -24.83 4.72 -8.22
N HIS A 68 -25.20 5.74 -9.01
CA HIS A 68 -26.47 6.45 -8.86
C HIS A 68 -27.66 5.51 -9.01
N TYR A 69 -27.65 4.62 -10.02
CA TYR A 69 -28.69 3.62 -10.20
C TYR A 69 -28.82 2.71 -8.98
N LEU A 70 -27.72 2.11 -8.53
CA LEU A 70 -27.74 1.17 -7.41
C LEU A 70 -28.16 1.86 -6.09
N LEU A 71 -27.73 3.10 -5.87
CA LEU A 71 -28.11 3.89 -4.70
C LEU A 71 -29.57 4.34 -4.75
N ALA A 72 -30.07 4.73 -5.93
CA ALA A 72 -31.48 5.08 -6.12
C ALA A 72 -32.39 3.86 -5.92
N LYS A 73 -31.97 2.67 -6.39
CA LYS A 73 -32.68 1.41 -6.15
C LYS A 73 -32.72 1.04 -4.66
N ARG A 74 -31.65 1.34 -3.91
CA ARG A 74 -31.57 1.05 -2.46
C ARG A 74 -32.34 2.04 -1.59
N TYR A 75 -32.22 3.34 -1.86
CA TYR A 75 -32.71 4.40 -0.95
C TYR A 75 -33.89 5.21 -1.51
N GLY A 76 -34.23 5.01 -2.78
CA GLY A 76 -35.14 5.88 -3.53
C GLY A 76 -34.45 7.16 -4.01
N LEU A 77 -34.93 7.71 -5.11
CA LEU A 77 -34.34 8.89 -5.76
C LEU A 77 -34.29 10.13 -4.85
N ASN A 78 -35.33 10.35 -4.04
CA ASN A 78 -35.40 11.51 -3.14
C ASN A 78 -34.31 11.50 -2.05
N ASN A 79 -33.75 10.32 -1.74
CA ASN A 79 -32.68 10.14 -0.77
C ASN A 79 -31.32 9.87 -1.45
N LEU A 80 -31.26 9.96 -2.78
CA LEU A 80 -30.01 9.78 -3.52
C LEU A 80 -29.08 10.94 -3.19
N THR A 81 -27.92 10.62 -2.63
CA THR A 81 -26.78 11.54 -2.58
C THR A 81 -25.97 11.37 -3.87
N PRO A 82 -25.89 12.38 -4.75
CA PRO A 82 -25.09 12.29 -5.96
C PRO A 82 -23.63 12.02 -5.62
N VAL A 83 -23.07 10.95 -6.19
CA VAL A 83 -21.65 10.58 -6.03
C VAL A 83 -20.76 11.33 -7.02
N SER A 84 -19.48 11.52 -6.67
CA SER A 84 -18.52 12.21 -7.52
C SER A 84 -17.98 11.32 -8.66
N PRO A 85 -18.26 11.64 -9.94
CA PRO A 85 -17.62 10.94 -11.07
C PRO A 85 -16.12 11.25 -11.15
N TRP A 86 -15.70 12.44 -10.71
CA TRP A 86 -14.31 12.87 -10.70
C TRP A 86 -13.47 12.12 -9.68
N MET A 87 -14.04 11.80 -8.50
CA MET A 87 -13.37 10.91 -7.55
C MET A 87 -13.15 9.52 -8.17
N LEU A 88 -14.18 8.94 -8.79
CA LEU A 88 -14.08 7.62 -9.41
C LEU A 88 -13.03 7.58 -10.50
N TYR A 89 -12.99 8.60 -11.38
CA TYR A 89 -11.96 8.74 -12.39
C TYR A 89 -10.56 8.89 -11.78
N ALA A 90 -10.42 9.75 -10.76
CA ALA A 90 -9.14 9.97 -10.11
C ALA A 90 -8.58 8.73 -9.42
N MET A 91 -9.45 7.95 -8.78
CA MET A 91 -9.08 6.69 -8.17
C MET A 91 -8.84 5.61 -9.24
N ALA A 92 -9.59 5.59 -10.35
CA ALA A 92 -9.36 4.64 -11.44
C ALA A 92 -7.92 4.76 -11.98
N LYS A 93 -7.43 5.98 -12.21
CA LYS A 93 -6.04 6.23 -12.64
C LYS A 93 -5.00 5.71 -11.64
N ARG A 94 -5.31 5.71 -10.33
CA ARG A 94 -4.41 5.19 -9.28
C ARG A 94 -4.27 3.67 -9.34
N TYR A 95 -5.29 2.95 -9.79
CA TYR A 95 -5.28 1.48 -9.89
C TYR A 95 -4.99 0.99 -11.30
N ASP A 96 -4.70 1.89 -12.22
CA ASP A 96 -4.43 1.52 -13.58
C ASP A 96 -3.06 0.82 -13.67
N GLU A 97 -3.00 -0.19 -14.53
CA GLU A 97 -1.85 -1.10 -14.61
C GLU A 97 -0.72 -0.54 -15.51
N TRP A 98 -0.87 0.71 -15.97
CA TRP A 98 0.05 1.39 -16.90
C TRP A 98 0.67 2.68 -16.31
N PRO A 99 1.50 2.63 -15.25
CA PRO A 99 2.24 3.81 -14.81
C PRO A 99 3.36 4.17 -15.80
N GLY A 100 3.39 5.40 -16.31
CA GLY A 100 4.60 5.99 -16.92
C GLY A 100 4.69 6.05 -18.44
N GLU A 101 3.68 5.59 -19.19
CA GLU A 101 3.46 6.14 -20.54
C GLU A 101 2.80 7.52 -20.36
N ASP A 102 3.07 8.52 -21.21
CA ASP A 102 2.41 9.84 -21.21
C ASP A 102 0.87 9.70 -21.41
N TYR A 103 0.17 9.18 -20.40
CA TYR A 103 -1.13 8.55 -20.53
C TYR A 103 -2.21 9.29 -19.73
N GLU A 104 -3.22 9.75 -20.46
CA GLU A 104 -4.34 10.50 -19.88
C GLU A 104 -5.54 9.63 -19.46
N GLY A 105 -5.68 8.39 -19.94
CA GLY A 105 -6.89 7.57 -19.71
C GLY A 105 -6.93 6.74 -18.41
N SER A 106 -7.90 5.82 -18.33
CA SER A 106 -8.07 4.83 -17.25
C SER A 106 -8.83 3.58 -17.71
N SER A 107 -8.74 2.49 -16.95
CA SER A 107 -9.39 1.19 -17.23
C SER A 107 -10.66 0.94 -16.41
N ALA A 108 -11.54 0.06 -16.91
CA ALA A 108 -12.76 -0.34 -16.22
C ALA A 108 -12.46 -1.11 -14.93
N ARG A 109 -11.53 -2.07 -14.99
CA ARG A 109 -11.05 -2.79 -13.80
C ARG A 109 -10.47 -1.83 -12.76
N GLY A 110 -9.67 -0.84 -13.19
CA GLY A 110 -9.11 0.18 -12.30
C GLY A 110 -10.21 0.92 -11.52
N ALA A 111 -11.28 1.34 -12.20
CA ALA A 111 -12.43 2.00 -11.59
C ALA A 111 -13.20 1.10 -10.60
N MET A 112 -13.40 -0.18 -10.95
CA MET A 112 -14.07 -1.15 -10.06
C MET A 112 -13.23 -1.47 -8.82
N LYS A 113 -11.93 -1.71 -8.99
CA LYS A 113 -10.95 -1.90 -7.89
C LYS A 113 -10.94 -0.69 -6.96
N ALA A 114 -10.94 0.52 -7.53
CA ALA A 114 -10.98 1.77 -6.79
C ALA A 114 -12.24 1.90 -5.92
N TRP A 115 -13.43 1.70 -6.51
CA TRP A 115 -14.69 1.84 -5.78
C TRP A 115 -14.82 0.77 -4.67
N HIS A 116 -14.38 -0.46 -4.94
CA HIS A 116 -14.36 -1.53 -3.93
C HIS A 116 -13.47 -1.18 -2.73
N LYS A 117 -12.29 -0.59 -2.97
CA LYS A 117 -11.33 -0.27 -1.90
C LYS A 117 -11.63 1.01 -1.15
N HIS A 118 -12.20 2.02 -1.81
CA HIS A 118 -12.34 3.35 -1.21
C HIS A 118 -13.79 3.79 -1.01
N GLY A 119 -14.77 3.13 -1.60
CA GLY A 119 -16.11 3.69 -1.74
C GLY A 119 -16.11 4.90 -2.68
N VAL A 120 -17.18 5.70 -2.64
CA VAL A 120 -17.28 6.94 -3.42
C VAL A 120 -17.95 8.05 -2.62
N CYS A 121 -17.29 9.21 -2.53
CA CYS A 121 -17.81 10.36 -1.81
C CYS A 121 -18.91 11.08 -2.61
N SER A 122 -19.65 11.93 -1.92
CA SER A 122 -20.62 12.83 -2.55
C SER A 122 -19.92 13.81 -3.49
N ASP A 123 -20.60 14.17 -4.58
CA ASP A 123 -20.09 15.11 -5.58
C ASP A 123 -19.76 16.49 -4.99
N ARG A 124 -20.41 16.85 -3.88
CA ARG A 124 -20.16 18.10 -3.14
C ARG A 124 -18.79 18.15 -2.47
N LEU A 125 -18.24 17.00 -2.07
CA LEU A 125 -16.94 16.93 -1.38
C LEU A 125 -15.74 16.89 -2.34
N TRP A 126 -15.98 16.62 -3.62
CA TRP A 126 -14.93 16.57 -4.64
C TRP A 126 -15.02 17.78 -5.58
N THR A 127 -14.36 18.86 -5.19
CA THR A 127 -14.45 20.16 -5.88
C THR A 127 -13.51 20.30 -7.09
N HIS A 128 -12.53 19.41 -7.25
CA HIS A 128 -11.57 19.45 -8.35
C HIS A 128 -12.13 18.77 -9.61
N ARG A 129 -12.28 19.53 -10.71
CA ARG A 129 -12.94 19.08 -11.95
C ARG A 129 -12.09 19.29 -13.23
N SER A 130 -10.76 19.20 -13.15
CA SER A 130 -9.88 19.55 -14.29
C SER A 130 -8.53 18.82 -14.28
N GLY A 131 -7.91 18.69 -15.47
CA GLY A 131 -6.71 17.93 -15.91
C GLY A 131 -5.46 17.74 -15.03
N LYS A 132 -5.37 18.29 -13.81
CA LYS A 132 -4.48 17.75 -12.77
C LYS A 132 -5.30 16.95 -11.79
N VAL A 133 -5.48 15.68 -12.11
CA VAL A 133 -6.25 14.72 -11.30
C VAL A 133 -5.64 14.63 -9.90
N LYS A 134 -6.26 15.28 -8.90
CA LYS A 134 -5.91 15.10 -7.50
C LYS A 134 -6.25 13.66 -7.12
N ARG A 135 -5.26 12.82 -6.85
CA ARG A 135 -5.49 11.40 -6.54
C ARG A 135 -5.73 11.15 -5.05
N ASP A 136 -5.69 12.15 -4.18
CA ASP A 136 -5.69 11.93 -2.73
C ASP A 136 -6.96 12.31 -2.00
N LEU A 137 -7.52 11.33 -1.28
CA LEU A 137 -8.66 11.48 -0.39
C LEU A 137 -8.27 12.14 0.92
N THR A 138 -8.99 13.19 1.30
CA THR A 138 -8.94 13.76 2.67
C THR A 138 -9.65 12.83 3.64
N GLY A 139 -9.42 12.98 4.95
CA GLY A 139 -10.15 12.21 5.97
C GLY A 139 -11.67 12.32 5.79
N THR A 140 -12.18 13.54 5.57
CA THR A 140 -13.61 13.80 5.30
C THR A 140 -14.10 13.10 4.04
N GLN A 141 -13.34 13.15 2.94
CA GLN A 141 -13.72 12.48 1.70
C GLN A 141 -13.72 10.96 1.84
N ALA A 142 -12.72 10.39 2.52
CA ALA A 142 -12.60 8.95 2.75
C ALA A 142 -13.72 8.44 3.68
N SER A 143 -14.01 9.18 4.75
CA SER A 143 -15.11 8.88 5.68
C SER A 143 -16.46 8.92 4.98
N ASP A 144 -16.74 9.96 4.20
CA ASP A 144 -17.96 10.06 3.40
C ASP A 144 -18.05 8.95 2.35
N ALA A 145 -16.95 8.65 1.66
CA ALA A 145 -16.89 7.58 0.67
C ALA A 145 -17.20 6.19 1.26
N SER A 146 -16.79 5.94 2.51
CA SER A 146 -17.08 4.69 3.21
C SER A 146 -18.59 4.40 3.40
N GLN A 147 -19.44 5.43 3.29
CA GLN A 147 -20.90 5.30 3.36
C GLN A 147 -21.53 4.80 2.06
N ARG A 148 -20.76 4.69 0.97
CA ARG A 148 -21.18 4.15 -0.34
C ARG A 148 -20.17 3.12 -0.86
N PRO A 149 -19.95 2.01 -0.13
CA PRO A 149 -19.00 0.99 -0.54
C PRO A 149 -19.55 0.16 -1.70
N LEU A 150 -18.65 -0.29 -2.58
CA LEU A 150 -18.92 -1.42 -3.47
C LEU A 150 -18.64 -2.72 -2.71
N GLY A 151 -19.57 -3.66 -2.75
CA GLY A 151 -19.53 -4.89 -1.97
C GLY A 151 -18.99 -6.07 -2.77
N ALA A 152 -19.68 -6.43 -3.85
CA ALA A 152 -19.24 -7.48 -4.77
C ALA A 152 -19.24 -6.94 -6.19
N TYR A 153 -18.27 -7.39 -6.98
CA TYR A 153 -18.20 -7.09 -8.38
C TYR A 153 -17.59 -8.24 -9.17
N TYR A 154 -18.12 -8.47 -10.36
CA TYR A 154 -17.74 -9.59 -11.22
C TYR A 154 -17.57 -9.12 -12.65
N ARG A 155 -16.60 -9.71 -13.35
CA ARG A 155 -16.43 -9.50 -14.78
C ARG A 155 -17.46 -10.35 -15.51
N VAL A 156 -18.26 -9.75 -16.36
CA VAL A 156 -19.17 -10.47 -17.26
C VAL A 156 -18.42 -10.70 -18.57
N ASN A 157 -18.51 -11.91 -19.12
CA ASN A 157 -17.93 -12.16 -20.44
C ASN A 157 -18.68 -11.31 -21.48
N HIS A 158 -18.01 -10.30 -22.05
CA HIS A 158 -18.61 -9.35 -22.99
C HIS A 158 -19.09 -10.00 -24.30
N LYS A 159 -18.64 -11.23 -24.61
CA LYS A 159 -19.09 -12.00 -25.78
C LYS A 159 -20.24 -12.95 -25.48
N ASP A 160 -20.59 -13.11 -24.21
CA ASP A 160 -21.69 -13.96 -23.79
C ASP A 160 -22.94 -13.09 -23.53
N LEU A 161 -23.75 -12.93 -24.57
CA LEU A 161 -24.98 -12.15 -24.49
C LEU A 161 -25.93 -12.69 -23.43
N VAL A 162 -25.98 -14.02 -23.23
CA VAL A 162 -26.85 -14.66 -22.23
C VAL A 162 -26.41 -14.26 -20.82
N ALA A 163 -25.11 -14.29 -20.54
CA ALA A 163 -24.58 -13.83 -19.26
C ALA A 163 -24.85 -12.33 -19.05
N MET A 164 -24.74 -11.51 -20.09
CA MET A 164 -25.05 -10.07 -20.00
C MET A 164 -26.54 -9.82 -19.72
N HIS A 165 -27.45 -10.47 -20.45
CA HIS A 165 -28.90 -10.37 -20.20
C HIS A 165 -29.26 -10.80 -18.79
N SER A 166 -28.65 -11.90 -18.32
CA SER A 166 -28.85 -12.42 -16.95
C SER A 166 -28.36 -11.42 -15.90
N ALA A 167 -27.18 -10.83 -16.10
CA ALA A 167 -26.62 -9.86 -15.17
C ALA A 167 -27.45 -8.55 -15.13
N ILE A 168 -27.97 -8.08 -16.27
CA ILE A 168 -28.91 -6.94 -16.32
C ILE A 168 -30.22 -7.31 -15.62
N ALA A 169 -30.79 -8.50 -15.85
CA ALA A 169 -32.02 -8.93 -15.18
C ALA A 169 -31.84 -9.02 -13.64
N GLU A 170 -30.70 -9.53 -13.19
CA GLU A 170 -30.41 -9.73 -11.77
C GLU A 170 -30.13 -8.40 -11.02
N VAL A 171 -29.29 -7.55 -11.59
CA VAL A 171 -28.80 -6.34 -10.92
C VAL A 171 -29.50 -5.08 -11.42
N GLY A 172 -29.79 -5.02 -12.72
CA GLY A 172 -30.50 -3.93 -13.38
C GLY A 172 -29.61 -3.00 -14.21
N ILE A 173 -28.29 -3.09 -14.09
CA ILE A 173 -27.35 -2.22 -14.79
C ILE A 173 -25.98 -2.91 -14.92
N LEU A 174 -25.26 -2.63 -16.01
CA LEU A 174 -23.87 -3.05 -16.19
C LEU A 174 -22.97 -1.85 -16.46
N TYR A 175 -21.75 -1.91 -15.94
CA TYR A 175 -20.67 -1.00 -16.29
C TYR A 175 -19.92 -1.57 -17.49
N ALA A 176 -19.84 -0.83 -18.60
CA ALA A 176 -19.33 -1.35 -19.86
C ALA A 176 -18.31 -0.41 -20.52
N THR A 177 -17.42 -0.98 -21.32
CA THR A 177 -16.53 -0.26 -22.24
C THR A 177 -16.68 -0.80 -23.67
N GLY A 178 -16.42 0.05 -24.65
CA GLY A 178 -16.39 -0.36 -26.05
C GLY A 178 -15.70 0.68 -26.94
N LEU A 179 -15.47 0.30 -28.19
CA LEU A 179 -14.91 1.18 -29.22
C LEU A 179 -16.00 2.08 -29.79
N VAL A 180 -15.72 3.37 -29.83
CA VAL A 180 -16.57 4.38 -30.47
C VAL A 180 -16.19 4.47 -31.93
N HIS A 181 -17.18 4.33 -32.81
CA HIS A 181 -17.04 4.58 -34.25
C HIS A 181 -17.84 5.81 -34.68
N GLU A 182 -17.66 6.26 -35.92
CA GLU A 182 -18.33 7.46 -36.47
C GLU A 182 -19.87 7.46 -36.39
N GLY A 183 -20.49 6.28 -36.25
CA GLY A 183 -21.93 6.15 -36.08
C GLY A 183 -22.48 6.83 -34.83
N TRP A 184 -21.65 6.96 -33.77
CA TRP A 184 -22.03 7.56 -32.50
C TRP A 184 -22.31 9.08 -32.59
N GLU A 185 -21.93 9.72 -33.69
CA GLU A 185 -22.22 11.13 -33.97
C GLU A 185 -23.61 11.33 -34.60
N ARG A 186 -24.21 10.26 -35.13
CA ARG A 186 -25.46 10.30 -35.91
C ARG A 186 -26.40 9.17 -35.49
N ILE A 187 -27.07 9.38 -34.38
CA ILE A 187 -28.03 8.42 -33.83
C ILE A 187 -29.36 8.54 -34.60
N ASP A 188 -29.91 7.40 -34.98
CA ASP A 188 -31.16 7.32 -35.70
C ASP A 188 -32.34 7.75 -34.80
N SER A 189 -33.47 8.12 -35.42
CA SER A 189 -34.63 8.66 -34.70
C SER A 189 -35.23 7.70 -33.66
N ASP A 190 -35.04 6.40 -33.85
CA ASP A 190 -35.47 5.36 -32.93
C ASP A 190 -34.50 5.17 -31.76
N GLY A 191 -33.28 5.72 -31.85
CA GLY A 191 -32.20 5.67 -30.86
C GLY A 191 -31.06 4.73 -31.22
N ALA A 192 -31.12 4.02 -32.35
CA ALA A 192 -30.09 3.08 -32.77
C ALA A 192 -28.83 3.80 -33.27
N ILE A 193 -27.66 3.22 -32.99
CA ILE A 193 -26.38 3.66 -33.54
C ILE A 193 -26.14 2.92 -34.86
N PRO A 194 -25.99 3.61 -36.00
CA PRO A 194 -25.64 2.96 -37.26
C PRO A 194 -24.18 2.50 -37.23
N LEU A 195 -23.93 1.20 -37.35
CA LEU A 195 -22.59 0.63 -37.38
C LEU A 195 -21.73 1.24 -38.51
N LYS A 196 -20.50 1.62 -38.18
CA LYS A 196 -19.48 2.15 -39.10
C LYS A 196 -18.12 1.55 -38.79
N GLU A 197 -17.28 1.41 -39.81
CA GLU A 197 -15.96 0.77 -39.68
C GLU A 197 -14.91 1.69 -39.03
N THR A 198 -15.04 3.00 -39.19
CA THR A 198 -14.03 3.96 -38.70
C THR A 198 -14.11 4.13 -37.18
N ILE A 199 -13.14 3.56 -36.47
CA ILE A 199 -12.98 3.72 -35.01
C ILE A 199 -12.35 5.07 -34.67
N ARG A 200 -12.89 5.73 -33.65
CA ARG A 200 -12.45 7.02 -33.09
C ARG A 200 -11.68 6.88 -31.78
N GLY A 201 -11.98 5.86 -30.97
CA GLY A 201 -11.32 5.62 -29.68
C GLY A 201 -12.13 4.69 -28.78
N GLY A 202 -11.77 4.63 -27.50
CA GLY A 202 -12.47 3.83 -26.49
C GLY A 202 -13.32 4.67 -25.55
N HIS A 203 -14.45 4.14 -25.10
CA HIS A 203 -15.37 4.85 -24.22
C HIS A 203 -16.06 3.93 -23.22
N ALA A 204 -16.41 4.49 -22.05
CA ALA A 204 -17.12 3.79 -20.99
C ALA A 204 -18.54 4.36 -20.80
N PHE A 205 -19.50 3.48 -20.55
CA PHE A 205 -20.92 3.80 -20.42
C PHE A 205 -21.64 2.75 -19.56
N ALA A 206 -22.94 2.95 -19.29
CA ALA A 206 -23.73 2.02 -18.50
C ALA A 206 -24.83 1.36 -19.36
N LEU A 207 -24.87 0.03 -19.43
CA LEU A 207 -25.97 -0.71 -20.08
C LEU A 207 -27.15 -0.78 -19.11
N VAL A 208 -28.32 -0.32 -19.55
CA VAL A 208 -29.49 -0.07 -18.69
C VAL A 208 -30.73 -0.88 -19.06
N GLY A 209 -30.68 -1.60 -20.18
CA GLY A 209 -31.79 -2.41 -20.68
C GLY A 209 -31.42 -3.09 -21.99
N TYR A 210 -32.37 -3.83 -22.56
CA TYR A 210 -32.18 -4.53 -23.83
C TYR A 210 -33.53 -4.86 -24.48
N ASP A 211 -33.49 -5.02 -25.80
CA ASP A 211 -34.59 -5.58 -26.59
C ASP A 211 -34.02 -6.54 -27.65
N GLU A 212 -34.85 -7.02 -28.59
CA GLU A 212 -34.43 -7.95 -29.64
C GLU A 212 -33.38 -7.37 -30.60
N ARG A 213 -33.18 -6.05 -30.63
CA ARG A 213 -32.22 -5.38 -31.51
C ARG A 213 -30.85 -5.24 -30.86
N GLY A 214 -30.80 -5.02 -29.55
CA GLY A 214 -29.55 -4.75 -28.85
C GLY A 214 -29.69 -4.24 -27.42
N PHE A 215 -28.62 -3.63 -26.92
CA PHE A 215 -28.56 -3.07 -25.57
C PHE A 215 -28.86 -1.57 -25.58
N TRP A 216 -29.72 -1.15 -24.66
CA TRP A 216 -29.90 0.27 -24.33
C TRP A 216 -28.84 0.70 -23.33
N PHE A 217 -28.23 1.87 -23.54
CA PHE A 217 -27.23 2.40 -22.62
C PHE A 217 -27.41 3.89 -22.34
N GLN A 218 -26.99 4.30 -21.13
CA GLN A 218 -26.85 5.69 -20.73
C GLN A 218 -25.41 6.16 -20.97
N ASN A 219 -25.26 7.26 -21.70
CA ASN A 219 -23.97 7.89 -21.99
C ASN A 219 -23.66 9.07 -21.03
N SER A 220 -22.44 9.58 -21.09
CA SER A 220 -21.91 10.70 -20.30
C SER A 220 -21.57 11.94 -21.15
N TRP A 221 -22.33 12.18 -22.23
CA TRP A 221 -22.14 13.32 -23.15
C TRP A 221 -23.29 14.34 -23.08
N GLY A 222 -23.97 14.39 -21.93
CA GLY A 222 -25.09 15.29 -21.69
C GLY A 222 -26.41 14.81 -22.33
N ASN A 223 -27.49 15.49 -21.95
CA ASN A 223 -28.85 15.14 -22.37
C ASN A 223 -29.20 15.56 -23.81
N THR A 224 -28.32 16.29 -24.50
CA THR A 224 -28.53 16.70 -25.89
C THR A 224 -27.99 15.68 -26.89
N TRP A 225 -27.22 14.70 -26.43
CA TRP A 225 -26.70 13.62 -27.26
C TRP A 225 -27.70 12.46 -27.36
N GLY A 226 -27.84 11.89 -28.56
CA GLY A 226 -28.71 10.74 -28.80
C GLY A 226 -30.16 10.98 -28.41
N LYS A 227 -30.78 9.97 -27.81
CA LYS A 227 -32.16 9.99 -27.34
C LYS A 227 -32.24 10.48 -25.89
N ASN A 228 -31.93 11.75 -25.67
CA ASN A 228 -31.85 12.39 -24.35
C ASN A 228 -30.76 11.81 -23.41
N GLY A 229 -29.58 11.54 -23.96
CA GLY A 229 -28.45 10.91 -23.24
C GLY A 229 -28.37 9.39 -23.40
N PHE A 230 -29.27 8.78 -24.17
CA PHE A 230 -29.35 7.33 -24.39
C PHE A 230 -29.17 6.94 -25.85
N ALA A 231 -28.72 5.72 -26.09
CA ALA A 231 -28.73 5.11 -27.42
C ALA A 231 -28.85 3.58 -27.31
N LEU A 232 -29.15 2.94 -28.44
CA LEU A 232 -29.15 1.49 -28.59
C LEU A 232 -27.95 1.08 -29.44
N ILE A 233 -27.13 0.18 -28.89
CA ILE A 233 -26.07 -0.51 -29.62
C ILE A 233 -26.59 -1.88 -30.03
N ALA A 234 -26.56 -2.18 -31.33
CA ALA A 234 -27.04 -3.45 -31.86
C ALA A 234 -26.15 -4.62 -31.43
N TYR A 235 -26.68 -5.84 -31.37
CA TYR A 235 -25.90 -6.99 -30.89
C TYR A 235 -24.68 -7.33 -31.74
N ASP A 236 -24.76 -7.13 -33.05
CA ASP A 236 -23.64 -7.29 -33.99
C ASP A 236 -22.54 -6.26 -33.74
N ASP A 237 -22.91 -5.00 -33.57
CA ASP A 237 -22.01 -3.92 -33.17
C ASP A 237 -21.35 -4.22 -31.82
N TRP A 238 -22.14 -4.61 -30.81
CA TRP A 238 -21.62 -4.98 -29.49
C TRP A 238 -20.61 -6.13 -29.54
N LEU A 239 -20.90 -7.19 -30.30
CA LEU A 239 -19.98 -8.34 -30.41
C LEU A 239 -18.66 -8.00 -31.12
N LEU A 240 -18.66 -6.96 -31.96
CA LEU A 240 -17.46 -6.45 -32.64
C LEU A 240 -16.66 -5.48 -31.77
N ASN A 241 -17.36 -4.55 -31.09
CA ASN A 241 -16.76 -3.36 -30.51
C ASN A 241 -16.83 -3.28 -28.98
N GLY A 242 -17.62 -4.13 -28.31
CA GLY A 242 -17.67 -4.22 -26.84
C GLY A 242 -16.42 -4.89 -26.28
N THR A 243 -15.89 -4.38 -25.16
CA THR A 243 -14.60 -4.84 -24.62
C THR A 243 -14.67 -5.35 -23.18
N ASP A 244 -15.13 -4.53 -22.23
CA ASP A 244 -15.21 -4.94 -20.83
C ASP A 244 -16.60 -4.72 -20.28
N VAL A 245 -17.06 -5.67 -19.47
CA VAL A 245 -18.35 -5.60 -18.79
C VAL A 245 -18.17 -6.03 -17.36
N TRP A 246 -18.67 -5.21 -16.45
CA TRP A 246 -18.63 -5.44 -15.02
C TRP A 246 -20.02 -5.28 -14.43
N VAL A 247 -20.38 -6.20 -13.54
CA VAL A 247 -21.59 -6.11 -12.73
C VAL A 247 -21.20 -5.81 -11.28
N ALA A 248 -21.95 -4.93 -10.63
CA ALA A 248 -21.65 -4.41 -9.29
C ALA A 248 -22.83 -4.53 -8.33
N ARG A 249 -22.57 -4.87 -7.07
CA ARG A 249 -23.51 -4.78 -5.97
C ARG A 249 -22.95 -3.93 -4.84
N LEU A 250 -23.73 -2.96 -4.37
CA LEU A 250 -23.36 -2.12 -3.23
C LEU A 250 -23.11 -2.94 -1.97
N GLY A 251 -22.04 -2.64 -1.25
CA GLY A 251 -21.77 -3.16 0.08
C GLY A 251 -22.66 -2.50 1.13
N VAL A 252 -22.67 -3.04 2.34
CA VAL A 252 -23.32 -2.39 3.50
C VAL A 252 -22.29 -1.48 4.17
N PRO A 253 -22.60 -0.21 4.48
CA PRO A 253 -21.73 0.63 5.31
C PRO A 253 -21.59 0.00 6.69
N ILE A 254 -20.37 -0.22 7.15
CA ILE A 254 -20.11 -0.76 8.48
C ILE A 254 -19.43 0.28 9.36
N ILE A 255 -19.80 0.30 10.63
CA ILE A 255 -19.11 1.04 11.68
C ILE A 255 -18.36 0.01 12.52
N LEU A 256 -17.03 0.10 12.54
CA LEU A 256 -16.19 -0.73 13.39
C LEU A 256 -15.87 0.09 14.64
N ASN A 257 -16.54 -0.23 15.75
CA ASN A 257 -16.32 0.48 17.01
C ASN A 257 -15.00 0.07 17.68
N ASN A 258 -14.62 -1.21 17.57
CA ASN A 258 -13.33 -1.74 18.04
C ASN A 258 -12.70 -2.64 16.95
N PRO A 259 -11.37 -2.65 16.77
CA PRO A 259 -10.71 -3.68 15.98
C PRO A 259 -10.90 -5.03 16.67
N ILE A 260 -11.48 -6.02 15.98
CA ILE A 260 -11.64 -7.38 16.53
C ILE A 260 -10.34 -8.17 16.25
N PRO A 261 -9.64 -8.71 17.26
CA PRO A 261 -8.45 -9.55 17.06
C PRO A 261 -8.82 -10.86 16.35
N ARG A 262 -8.16 -11.14 15.22
CA ARG A 262 -8.58 -12.13 14.21
C ARG A 262 -7.94 -13.52 14.34
N LYS A 263 -7.88 -14.14 15.51
CA LYS A 263 -7.34 -15.52 15.59
C LYS A 263 -8.22 -16.60 14.90
N SER A 264 -9.32 -16.29 14.21
CA SER A 264 -10.27 -17.30 13.70
C SER A 264 -10.86 -17.15 12.29
N GLN A 265 -10.42 -16.24 11.41
CA GLN A 265 -11.01 -16.14 10.05
C GLN A 265 -10.11 -16.66 8.92
N SER A 266 -10.74 -17.39 7.98
CA SER A 266 -10.09 -17.91 6.78
C SER A 266 -9.61 -16.77 5.87
N ARG A 267 -8.48 -16.99 5.20
CA ARG A 267 -7.89 -16.08 4.19
C ARG A 267 -8.89 -15.60 3.11
N SER A 268 -10.01 -16.29 2.92
CA SER A 268 -11.03 -15.98 1.91
C SER A 268 -12.02 -14.87 2.30
N SER A 269 -12.12 -14.44 3.56
CA SER A 269 -13.06 -13.38 3.99
C SER A 269 -12.42 -12.00 4.14
N GLN A 270 -11.19 -11.80 3.64
CA GLN A 270 -10.45 -10.53 3.74
C GLN A 270 -10.96 -9.46 2.76
N GLN A 271 -12.27 -9.15 2.78
CA GLN A 271 -12.75 -7.90 2.21
C GLN A 271 -12.34 -6.77 3.15
N LYS A 272 -11.17 -6.17 2.88
CA LYS A 272 -10.77 -4.92 3.53
C LYS A 272 -11.81 -3.86 3.16
N THR A 273 -12.63 -3.45 4.11
CA THR A 273 -13.70 -2.47 3.88
C THR A 273 -13.11 -1.07 3.68
N SER A 274 -13.77 -0.24 2.90
CA SER A 274 -13.40 1.17 2.68
C SER A 274 -13.23 1.97 3.99
N ALA A 275 -13.95 1.60 5.05
CA ALA A 275 -13.82 2.18 6.38
C ALA A 275 -12.45 1.93 7.02
N ILE A 276 -11.92 0.69 6.93
CA ILE A 276 -10.59 0.36 7.46
C ILE A 276 -9.52 1.18 6.73
N TYR A 277 -9.64 1.30 5.41
CA TYR A 277 -8.71 2.12 4.61
C TYR A 277 -8.77 3.60 4.97
N ALA A 278 -9.96 4.15 5.17
CA ALA A 278 -10.13 5.56 5.54
C ALA A 278 -9.40 5.88 6.86
N ASN A 279 -9.48 4.98 7.85
CA ASN A 279 -8.86 5.17 9.16
C ASN A 279 -7.33 4.98 9.14
N LEU A 280 -6.80 4.12 8.28
CA LEU A 280 -5.36 3.81 8.22
C LEU A 280 -4.57 4.72 7.31
N ARG A 281 -5.20 5.28 6.28
CA ARG A 281 -4.51 6.13 5.28
C ARG A 281 -3.68 7.26 5.91
N PRO A 282 -4.14 7.98 6.97
CA PRO A 282 -3.33 9.02 7.61
C PRO A 282 -2.09 8.51 8.36
N HIS A 283 -1.91 7.20 8.48
CA HIS A 283 -0.85 6.55 9.25
C HIS A 283 0.10 5.72 8.38
N LEU A 284 0.00 5.82 7.04
CA LEU A 284 0.77 5.02 6.11
C LEU A 284 1.51 5.90 5.08
N ILE A 285 2.78 5.58 4.87
CA ILE A 285 3.64 6.18 3.84
C ILE A 285 4.14 5.08 2.91
N SER A 286 3.80 5.14 1.62
CA SER A 286 4.34 4.20 0.63
C SER A 286 5.55 4.77 -0.10
N ILE A 287 6.65 4.00 -0.10
CA ILE A 287 7.88 4.32 -0.84
C ILE A 287 8.07 3.34 -2.02
N GLY A 288 8.18 3.91 -3.21
CA GLY A 288 8.36 3.25 -4.50
C GLY A 288 9.71 2.55 -4.65
N ALA A 289 9.91 1.84 -5.76
CA ALA A 289 11.15 1.10 -6.04
C ALA A 289 12.37 2.01 -6.22
N ASP A 290 12.16 3.26 -6.60
CA ASP A 290 13.15 4.32 -6.86
C ASP A 290 13.45 5.19 -5.62
N GLY A 291 12.86 4.88 -4.46
CA GLY A 291 12.96 5.68 -3.25
C GLY A 291 12.03 6.91 -3.22
N ALA A 292 11.32 7.23 -4.30
CA ALA A 292 10.29 8.27 -4.30
C ALA A 292 9.03 7.78 -3.58
N LEU A 293 8.09 8.68 -3.30
CA LEU A 293 6.75 8.29 -2.86
C LEU A 293 6.03 7.49 -3.96
N SER A 294 5.34 6.41 -3.59
CA SER A 294 4.55 5.62 -4.54
C SER A 294 3.12 6.13 -4.58
N ASP A 295 2.72 6.75 -5.70
CA ASP A 295 1.38 7.34 -5.88
C ASP A 295 0.35 6.38 -6.51
N ASN A 296 0.75 5.13 -6.76
CA ASN A 296 -0.06 4.09 -7.40
C ASN A 296 -0.44 2.95 -6.46
N GLY A 297 -1.54 2.28 -6.78
CA GLY A 297 -2.09 1.18 -6.02
C GLY A 297 -2.80 1.61 -4.72
N THR A 298 -2.96 0.64 -3.82
CA THR A 298 -3.94 0.72 -2.73
C THR A 298 -3.58 1.73 -1.65
N TYR A 299 -2.30 1.73 -1.26
CA TYR A 299 -1.77 2.54 -0.17
C TYR A 299 -0.93 3.70 -0.69
N ALA A 300 -1.24 4.15 -1.91
CA ALA A 300 -0.55 5.23 -2.57
C ALA A 300 -0.45 6.48 -1.69
N THR A 301 0.74 7.09 -1.71
CA THR A 301 1.09 8.31 -0.99
C THR A 301 1.69 9.29 -1.99
N SER A 302 1.13 10.50 -2.06
CA SER A 302 1.70 11.62 -2.82
C SER A 302 2.35 12.63 -1.87
N SER A 303 3.03 13.63 -2.43
CA SER A 303 3.50 14.80 -1.66
C SER A 303 2.37 15.50 -0.89
N GLU A 304 1.21 15.67 -1.51
CA GLU A 304 0.03 16.31 -0.92
C GLU A 304 -0.61 15.44 0.17
N ALA A 305 -0.42 14.12 0.10
CA ALA A 305 -0.82 13.22 1.17
C ALA A 305 0.12 13.37 2.37
N VAL A 306 1.44 13.37 2.16
CA VAL A 306 2.43 13.58 3.24
C VAL A 306 2.21 14.92 3.94
N GLN A 307 2.04 15.99 3.17
CA GLN A 307 1.76 17.31 3.71
C GLN A 307 0.55 17.27 4.64
N ARG A 308 -0.60 16.80 4.14
CA ARG A 308 -1.84 16.70 4.92
C ARG A 308 -1.70 15.86 6.18
N ILE A 309 -1.03 14.71 6.09
CA ILE A 309 -0.79 13.84 7.25
C ILE A 309 -0.11 14.62 8.37
N LEU A 310 0.93 15.40 8.02
CA LEU A 310 1.77 16.07 9.00
C LEU A 310 1.27 17.47 9.39
N THR A 311 0.50 18.14 8.53
CA THR A 311 0.02 19.53 8.77
C THR A 311 -1.47 19.64 9.07
N GLU A 312 -2.26 18.59 8.85
CA GLU A 312 -3.71 18.58 9.11
C GLU A 312 -4.09 17.39 10.01
N ASP A 313 -3.85 16.15 9.58
CA ASP A 313 -4.35 14.95 10.27
C ASP A 313 -3.69 14.76 11.64
N PHE A 314 -2.35 14.87 11.73
CA PHE A 314 -1.62 14.78 12.99
C PHE A 314 -1.98 15.90 13.98
N PRO A 315 -1.94 17.20 13.60
CA PRO A 315 -2.35 18.28 14.50
C PRO A 315 -3.80 18.16 14.98
N GLN A 316 -4.73 17.77 14.12
CA GLN A 316 -6.13 17.57 14.50
C GLN A 316 -6.29 16.42 15.49
N MET A 317 -5.63 15.29 15.25
CA MET A 317 -5.72 14.12 16.15
C MET A 317 -5.08 14.39 17.51
N SER A 318 -4.02 15.20 17.54
CA SER A 318 -3.21 15.47 18.74
C SER A 318 -3.60 16.76 19.48
N GLU A 319 -4.69 17.43 19.09
CA GLU A 319 -5.11 18.72 19.67
C GLU A 319 -5.34 18.63 21.20
N SER A 320 -5.88 17.51 21.67
CA SER A 320 -6.21 17.29 23.09
C SER A 320 -5.09 16.63 23.90
N TRP A 321 -3.97 16.26 23.26
CA TRP A 321 -2.90 15.50 23.91
C TRP A 321 -2.07 16.39 24.82
N GLN A 322 -1.72 15.86 25.99
CA GLN A 322 -0.81 16.52 26.91
C GLN A 322 0.61 16.56 26.35
N LYS A 323 1.03 15.48 25.69
CA LYS A 323 2.35 15.39 25.07
C LYS A 323 2.26 14.80 23.67
N LYS A 324 2.55 15.64 22.68
CA LYS A 324 2.52 15.28 21.26
C LYS A 324 3.72 14.40 20.90
N ARG A 325 3.47 13.18 20.43
CA ARG A 325 4.51 12.24 19.97
C ARG A 325 4.22 11.76 18.56
N LEU A 326 5.21 11.84 17.68
CA LEU A 326 5.17 11.28 16.34
C LEU A 326 6.15 10.10 16.26
N CYS A 327 5.62 8.89 16.05
CA CYS A 327 6.42 7.67 15.94
C CYS A 327 6.55 7.21 14.48
N LEU A 328 7.75 7.29 13.91
CA LEU A 328 8.05 6.75 12.60
C LEU A 328 8.38 5.25 12.72
N PHE A 329 7.51 4.40 12.17
CA PHE A 329 7.62 2.96 12.27
C PHE A 329 8.03 2.34 10.93
N VAL A 330 9.22 1.74 10.86
CA VAL A 330 9.76 1.13 9.65
C VAL A 330 9.89 -0.40 9.82
N PRO A 331 9.06 -1.20 9.12
CA PRO A 331 9.04 -2.65 9.27
C PRO A 331 10.24 -3.34 8.62
N GLY A 332 10.42 -4.63 8.94
CA GLY A 332 11.52 -5.51 8.53
C GLY A 332 11.69 -5.79 7.05
N GLY A 333 10.78 -5.34 6.18
CA GLY A 333 10.89 -5.49 4.72
C GLY A 333 10.66 -6.90 4.16
N LEU A 334 10.64 -7.96 5.00
CA LEU A 334 10.24 -9.31 4.57
C LEU A 334 8.71 -9.49 4.51
N GLN A 335 7.97 -8.62 5.19
CA GLN A 335 6.51 -8.65 5.27
C GLN A 335 5.86 -8.06 4.01
N SER A 336 4.80 -8.70 3.54
CA SER A 336 3.92 -8.12 2.51
C SER A 336 3.26 -6.82 2.97
N LYS A 337 2.84 -5.97 2.03
CA LYS A 337 2.12 -4.71 2.34
C LYS A 337 0.89 -4.98 3.20
N ASP A 338 0.20 -6.08 2.94
CA ASP A 338 -1.02 -6.45 3.64
C ASP A 338 -0.76 -6.81 5.11
N GLN A 339 0.36 -7.50 5.40
CA GLN A 339 0.77 -7.82 6.76
C GLN A 339 1.15 -6.57 7.57
N VAL A 340 1.88 -5.63 6.97
CA VAL A 340 2.21 -4.36 7.66
C VAL A 340 0.94 -3.57 7.97
N VAL A 341 0.01 -3.49 7.02
CA VAL A 341 -1.26 -2.79 7.22
C VAL A 341 -2.12 -3.47 8.28
N GLU A 342 -2.13 -4.80 8.32
CA GLU A 342 -2.82 -5.56 9.37
C GLU A 342 -2.21 -5.28 10.74
N ALA A 343 -0.88 -5.32 10.88
CA ALA A 343 -0.20 -4.96 12.13
C ALA A 343 -0.57 -3.53 12.57
N MET A 344 -0.57 -2.57 11.64
CA MET A 344 -0.98 -1.20 11.93
C MET A 344 -2.46 -1.05 12.28
N THR A 345 -3.33 -1.90 11.75
CA THR A 345 -4.75 -1.92 12.14
C THR A 345 -4.91 -2.23 13.62
N ASN A 346 -4.11 -3.16 14.14
CA ASN A 346 -4.17 -3.58 15.54
C ASN A 346 -3.44 -2.57 16.44
N LEU A 347 -2.27 -2.09 16.04
CA LEU A 347 -1.42 -1.23 16.88
C LEU A 347 -1.89 0.23 16.95
N ARG A 348 -2.60 0.72 15.92
CA ARG A 348 -2.94 2.14 15.82
C ARG A 348 -3.67 2.66 17.06
N GLN A 349 -4.70 1.96 17.52
CA GLN A 349 -5.51 2.46 18.63
C GLN A 349 -4.71 2.45 19.94
N VAL A 350 -3.90 1.42 20.17
CA VAL A 350 -3.01 1.32 21.33
C VAL A 350 -2.05 2.51 21.38
N PHE A 351 -1.44 2.88 20.26
CA PHE A 351 -0.53 4.03 20.19
C PHE A 351 -1.27 5.35 20.42
N LEU A 352 -2.44 5.55 19.80
CA LEU A 352 -3.22 6.78 19.93
C LEU A 352 -3.73 7.00 21.36
N ASN A 353 -4.14 5.93 22.05
CA ASN A 353 -4.57 5.99 23.46
C ASN A 353 -3.43 6.43 24.40
N GLN A 354 -2.18 6.29 23.96
CA GLN A 354 -0.98 6.70 24.69
C GLN A 354 -0.39 8.03 24.18
N GLU A 355 -1.19 8.82 23.45
CA GLU A 355 -0.77 10.09 22.84
C GLU A 355 0.43 9.95 21.88
N ILE A 356 0.49 8.83 21.15
CA ILE A 356 1.49 8.58 20.12
C ILE A 356 0.79 8.45 18.78
N TYR A 357 1.21 9.26 17.81
CA TYR A 357 0.76 9.15 16.43
C TYR A 357 1.69 8.20 15.67
N PRO A 358 1.25 6.97 15.32
CA PRO A 358 2.08 6.07 14.55
C PRO A 358 2.02 6.43 13.07
N LEU A 359 3.18 6.54 12.44
CA LEU A 359 3.33 6.72 11.00
C LEU A 359 4.21 5.61 10.43
N ALA A 360 3.58 4.63 9.78
CA ALA A 360 4.26 3.44 9.30
C ALA A 360 4.66 3.49 7.82
N PHE A 361 5.83 2.95 7.52
CA PHE A 361 6.39 2.94 6.17
C PHE A 361 6.09 1.61 5.46
N LEU A 362 5.40 1.69 4.33
CA LEU A 362 5.26 0.61 3.35
C LEU A 362 6.42 0.72 2.36
N TRP A 363 7.50 0.04 2.69
CA TRP A 363 8.72 0.04 1.90
C TRP A 363 9.19 -1.41 1.70
N ASN A 364 9.67 -1.71 0.50
CA ASN A 364 10.35 -2.97 0.17
C ASN A 364 9.58 -4.27 0.47
N ASN A 365 8.25 -4.25 0.47
CA ASN A 365 7.41 -5.38 0.89
C ASN A 365 7.44 -6.63 -0.04
N GLU A 366 8.26 -6.63 -1.08
CA GLU A 366 8.39 -7.73 -2.05
C GLU A 366 9.71 -8.51 -1.88
N TYR A 367 10.65 -7.98 -1.11
CA TYR A 367 11.99 -8.57 -0.98
C TYR A 367 11.98 -9.97 -0.36
N GLY A 368 11.04 -10.26 0.55
CA GLY A 368 10.89 -11.62 1.11
C GLY A 368 10.60 -12.68 0.05
N ALA A 369 9.80 -12.35 -0.97
CA ALA A 369 9.52 -13.26 -2.09
C ALA A 369 10.76 -13.44 -2.99
N THR A 370 11.44 -12.34 -3.32
CA THR A 370 12.72 -12.35 -4.07
C THR A 370 13.76 -13.21 -3.36
N LEU A 371 13.94 -13.01 -2.05
CA LEU A 371 14.89 -13.77 -1.24
C LEU A 371 14.56 -15.26 -1.22
N THR A 372 13.29 -15.61 -1.05
CA THR A 372 12.83 -17.00 -1.11
C THR A 372 13.16 -17.63 -2.47
N GLN A 373 12.97 -16.90 -3.57
CA GLN A 373 13.29 -17.38 -4.91
C GLN A 373 14.81 -17.60 -5.11
N ILE A 374 15.63 -16.66 -4.64
CA ILE A 374 17.09 -16.78 -4.66
C ILE A 374 17.54 -18.04 -3.92
N LEU A 375 17.02 -18.25 -2.70
CA LEU A 375 17.33 -19.41 -1.88
C LEU A 375 16.90 -20.73 -2.55
N GLN A 376 15.70 -20.77 -3.15
CA GLN A 376 15.21 -21.94 -3.90
C GLN A 376 16.08 -22.23 -5.14
N ASN A 377 16.54 -21.20 -5.85
CA ASN A 377 17.43 -21.36 -6.99
C ASN A 377 18.79 -21.93 -6.56
N GLY A 378 19.36 -21.41 -5.47
CA GLY A 378 20.59 -21.92 -4.88
C GLY A 378 20.47 -23.40 -4.49
N LEU A 379 19.37 -23.79 -3.83
CA LEU A 379 19.09 -25.19 -3.51
C LEU A 379 19.04 -26.09 -4.74
N LYS A 380 18.39 -25.66 -5.83
CA LYS A 380 18.26 -26.44 -7.07
C LYS A 380 19.60 -26.64 -7.81
N GLN A 381 20.52 -25.69 -7.69
CA GLN A 381 21.83 -25.75 -8.34
C GLN A 381 22.80 -26.70 -7.62
N ARG A 382 22.47 -27.09 -6.39
CA ARG A 382 23.26 -28.05 -5.63
C ARG A 382 23.17 -29.44 -6.24
N ARG A 383 24.31 -30.10 -6.41
CA ARG A 383 24.36 -31.53 -6.76
C ARG A 383 24.02 -32.35 -5.50
N PRO A 384 23.18 -33.40 -5.59
CA PRO A 384 22.91 -34.25 -4.43
C PRO A 384 24.21 -34.96 -4.02
N GLU A 385 24.80 -34.55 -2.90
CA GLU A 385 25.85 -35.33 -2.25
C GLU A 385 25.20 -36.46 -1.45
N GLY A 386 25.76 -37.66 -1.59
CA GLY A 386 25.20 -38.91 -1.07
C GLY A 386 24.90 -38.89 0.43
N THR A 387 23.94 -39.74 0.79
CA THR A 387 23.45 -39.99 2.16
C THR A 387 24.60 -40.31 3.12
N VAL A 388 24.78 -39.46 4.12
CA VAL A 388 25.52 -39.79 5.35
C VAL A 388 24.57 -39.56 6.51
N GLU A 389 24.16 -40.65 7.15
CA GLU A 389 23.50 -40.67 8.44
C GLU A 389 24.56 -40.34 9.50
N ASP A 390 24.52 -39.11 10.05
CA ASP A 390 24.59 -38.82 11.49
C ASP A 390 24.78 -37.31 11.75
N ASN A 391 24.02 -36.79 12.72
CA ASN A 391 23.89 -35.40 13.19
C ASN A 391 23.22 -34.38 12.23
N GLN A 392 21.93 -34.12 12.46
CA GLN A 392 21.12 -33.16 11.71
C GLN A 392 21.74 -31.75 11.72
N ASP A 393 22.18 -31.23 12.87
CA ASP A 393 22.70 -29.86 12.98
C ASP A 393 24.02 -29.65 12.21
N PHE A 394 24.95 -30.60 12.28
CA PHE A 394 26.19 -30.56 11.51
C PHE A 394 25.93 -30.62 10.00
N MET A 395 24.90 -31.37 9.58
CA MET A 395 24.50 -31.44 8.18
C MET A 395 23.89 -30.10 7.74
N LEU A 396 22.99 -29.49 8.53
CA LEU A 396 22.34 -28.20 8.25
C LEU A 396 23.36 -27.06 8.08
N ASP A 397 24.34 -26.95 8.98
CA ASP A 397 25.43 -25.98 8.87
C ASP A 397 26.24 -26.13 7.58
N ARG A 398 26.52 -27.38 7.18
CA ARG A 398 27.17 -27.67 5.89
C ARG A 398 26.26 -27.41 4.70
N LEU A 399 24.93 -27.52 4.85
CA LEU A 399 23.99 -27.14 3.79
C LEU A 399 24.07 -25.63 3.56
N ASP A 400 24.08 -24.84 4.63
CA ASP A 400 24.12 -23.38 4.57
C ASP A 400 25.47 -22.87 4.05
N ASP A 401 26.60 -23.41 4.54
CA ASP A 401 27.94 -23.07 4.03
C ASP A 401 28.09 -23.38 2.52
N ALA A 402 27.40 -24.42 2.01
CA ALA A 402 27.36 -24.75 0.59
C ALA A 402 26.36 -23.88 -0.20
N LEU A 403 25.31 -23.38 0.45
CA LEU A 403 24.28 -22.54 -0.16
C LEU A 403 24.75 -21.08 -0.32
N GLU A 404 25.47 -20.55 0.67
CA GLU A 404 25.94 -19.15 0.71
C GLU A 404 26.68 -18.70 -0.56
N PRO A 405 27.63 -19.48 -1.14
CA PRO A 405 28.29 -19.12 -2.39
C PRO A 405 27.38 -19.17 -3.62
N LEU A 406 26.37 -20.06 -3.62
CA LEU A 406 25.44 -20.23 -4.74
C LEU A 406 24.43 -19.09 -4.83
N VAL A 407 24.01 -18.55 -3.68
CA VAL A 407 23.04 -17.46 -3.61
C VAL A 407 23.68 -16.09 -3.76
N ARG A 408 24.97 -15.94 -3.46
CA ARG A 408 25.68 -14.64 -3.47
C ARG A 408 25.54 -13.85 -4.77
N PRO A 409 25.70 -14.41 -5.99
CA PRO A 409 25.68 -13.60 -7.22
C PRO A 409 24.38 -12.84 -7.42
N GLU A 410 23.24 -13.49 -7.22
CA GLU A 410 21.91 -12.87 -7.34
C GLU A 410 21.55 -12.10 -6.06
N GLY A 411 21.85 -12.69 -4.90
CA GLY A 411 21.51 -12.13 -3.59
C GLY A 411 22.22 -10.81 -3.28
N SER A 412 23.54 -10.70 -3.53
CA SER A 412 24.28 -9.47 -3.29
C SER A 412 23.85 -8.32 -4.23
N LEU A 413 23.43 -8.64 -5.46
CA LEU A 413 22.88 -7.67 -6.40
C LEU A 413 21.54 -7.11 -5.89
N GLN A 414 20.60 -7.99 -5.53
CA GLN A 414 19.30 -7.58 -5.00
C GLN A 414 19.43 -6.83 -3.67
N TRP A 415 20.37 -7.25 -2.82
CA TRP A 415 20.71 -6.53 -1.58
C TRP A 415 21.27 -5.13 -1.85
N SER A 416 22.13 -4.98 -2.87
CA SER A 416 22.67 -3.66 -3.26
C SER A 416 21.59 -2.73 -3.83
N VAL A 417 20.65 -3.27 -4.62
CA VAL A 417 19.47 -2.54 -5.10
C VAL A 417 18.64 -2.05 -3.91
N LEU A 418 18.44 -2.90 -2.90
CA LEU A 418 17.70 -2.54 -1.70
C LEU A 418 18.36 -1.36 -0.94
N LYS A 419 19.68 -1.45 -0.66
CA LYS A 419 20.41 -0.37 -0.01
C LYS A 419 20.36 0.92 -0.82
N THR A 420 20.48 0.82 -2.14
CA THR A 420 20.38 1.97 -3.06
C THR A 420 19.02 2.63 -2.97
N LYS A 421 17.93 1.85 -2.95
CA LYS A 421 16.57 2.37 -2.79
C LYS A 421 16.39 3.13 -1.46
N ALA A 422 16.86 2.56 -0.35
CA ALA A 422 16.79 3.21 0.96
C ALA A 422 17.53 4.57 0.95
N LEU A 423 18.72 4.60 0.35
CA LEU A 423 19.51 5.82 0.20
C LEU A 423 18.85 6.85 -0.74
N GLN A 424 18.30 6.40 -1.86
CA GLN A 424 17.58 7.25 -2.81
C GLN A 424 16.41 7.96 -2.11
N ALA A 425 15.68 7.27 -1.23
CA ALA A 425 14.56 7.89 -0.51
C ALA A 425 14.93 9.15 0.28
N ALA A 426 16.21 9.30 0.66
CA ALA A 426 16.76 10.49 1.31
C ALA A 426 17.50 11.45 0.36
N LYS A 427 18.10 10.93 -0.73
CA LYS A 427 18.93 11.73 -1.66
C LYS A 427 18.16 12.47 -2.74
N ILE A 428 17.23 11.80 -3.43
CA ILE A 428 16.56 12.41 -4.59
C ILE A 428 15.60 13.51 -4.13
N TYR A 429 15.37 14.52 -4.98
CA TYR A 429 14.57 15.70 -4.63
C TYR A 429 13.14 15.35 -4.17
N ASN A 430 12.53 14.37 -4.84
CA ASN A 430 11.21 13.82 -4.52
C ASN A 430 11.27 12.54 -3.65
N GLY A 431 12.40 12.29 -2.98
CA GLY A 431 12.62 11.12 -2.14
C GLY A 431 11.65 11.13 -0.96
N GLY A 432 11.06 9.97 -0.64
CA GLY A 432 10.02 9.87 0.38
C GLY A 432 10.48 10.38 1.76
N ILE A 433 11.69 10.01 2.18
CA ILE A 433 12.28 10.49 3.45
C ILE A 433 12.54 11.99 3.38
N ARG A 434 13.07 12.49 2.27
CA ARG A 434 13.40 13.91 2.12
C ARG A 434 12.17 14.81 2.26
N LEU A 435 11.06 14.41 1.64
CA LEU A 435 9.78 15.12 1.73
C LEU A 435 9.21 15.08 3.15
N ILE A 436 9.23 13.91 3.80
CA ILE A 436 8.72 13.76 5.17
C ILE A 436 9.51 14.62 6.16
N LEU A 437 10.84 14.60 6.06
CA LEU A 437 11.70 15.38 6.96
C LEU A 437 11.49 16.89 6.80
N GLN A 438 11.20 17.39 5.58
CA GLN A 438 10.87 18.81 5.40
C GLN A 438 9.63 19.23 6.19
N PHE A 439 8.62 18.35 6.30
CA PHE A 439 7.42 18.64 7.08
C PHE A 439 7.63 18.40 8.57
N ILE A 440 8.39 17.38 8.96
CA ILE A 440 8.75 17.15 10.36
C ILE A 440 9.57 18.32 10.93
N ASP A 441 10.55 18.84 10.18
CA ASP A 441 11.35 20.00 10.62
C ASP A 441 10.47 21.23 10.84
N ARG A 442 9.53 21.52 9.92
CA ARG A 442 8.57 22.61 10.10
C ARG A 442 7.69 22.40 11.31
N LEU A 443 7.22 21.17 11.52
CA LEU A 443 6.36 20.81 12.63
C LEU A 443 7.08 20.94 13.97
N GLN A 444 8.33 20.47 14.10
CA GLN A 444 9.13 20.66 15.33
C GLN A 444 9.44 22.14 15.59
N LYS A 445 9.61 22.97 14.55
CA LYS A 445 9.77 24.42 14.70
C LYS A 445 8.49 25.12 15.18
N GLN A 446 7.32 24.59 14.82
CA GLN A 446 6.01 25.10 15.26
C GLN A 446 5.61 24.59 16.64
N GLU A 447 6.01 23.35 16.97
CA GLU A 447 5.69 22.64 18.20
C GLU A 447 6.99 22.18 18.86
N PRO A 448 7.70 23.06 19.60
CA PRO A 448 9.02 22.74 20.18
C PRO A 448 9.01 21.56 21.17
N ASN A 449 7.84 21.21 21.70
CA ASN A 449 7.65 20.09 22.62
C ASN A 449 7.29 18.77 21.91
N LEU A 450 7.23 18.75 20.58
CA LEU A 450 6.97 17.54 19.80
C LEU A 450 8.11 16.54 19.94
N GLU A 451 7.80 15.33 20.40
CA GLU A 451 8.74 14.23 20.42
C GLU A 451 8.70 13.43 19.12
N ILE A 452 9.87 13.24 18.50
CA ILE A 452 10.04 12.33 17.38
C ILE A 452 10.62 11.02 17.91
N HIS A 453 9.92 9.93 17.64
CA HIS A 453 10.35 8.58 17.98
C HIS A 453 10.55 7.76 16.71
N LEU A 454 11.61 6.95 16.68
CA LEU A 454 11.91 6.06 15.57
C LEU A 454 11.87 4.61 16.04
N VAL A 455 11.19 3.75 15.28
CA VAL A 455 11.20 2.31 15.47
C VAL A 455 11.55 1.65 14.14
N GLY A 456 12.63 0.87 14.10
CA GLY A 456 13.07 0.17 12.90
C GLY A 456 13.32 -1.31 13.18
N HIS A 457 12.78 -2.18 12.34
CA HIS A 457 13.06 -3.62 12.39
C HIS A 457 13.91 -4.03 11.20
N SER A 458 14.93 -4.86 11.41
CA SER A 458 15.71 -5.50 10.36
C SER A 458 16.10 -4.57 9.21
N LEU A 459 15.65 -4.83 7.98
CA LEU A 459 15.94 -4.01 6.80
C LEU A 459 15.47 -2.56 6.98
N GLY A 460 14.43 -2.33 7.79
CA GLY A 460 13.92 -0.99 8.08
C GLY A 460 14.96 -0.06 8.70
N SER A 461 16.00 -0.62 9.34
CA SER A 461 17.14 0.17 9.80
C SER A 461 17.90 0.83 8.65
N LEU A 462 17.93 0.23 7.45
CA LEU A 462 18.57 0.80 6.26
C LEU A 462 17.87 2.08 5.78
N LEU A 463 16.55 2.14 5.90
CA LEU A 463 15.77 3.34 5.55
C LEU A 463 15.90 4.43 6.63
N LEU A 464 16.06 4.02 7.89
CA LEU A 464 16.26 4.93 9.01
C LEU A 464 17.68 5.51 9.08
N GLU A 465 18.71 4.82 8.60
CA GLU A 465 20.11 5.30 8.55
C GLU A 465 20.23 6.72 7.95
N PRO A 466 19.84 6.95 6.68
CA PRO A 466 19.94 8.28 6.09
C PRO A 466 18.93 9.26 6.69
N LEU A 467 17.80 8.79 7.22
CA LEU A 467 16.82 9.62 7.92
C LEU A 467 17.44 10.24 9.18
N VAL A 468 18.05 9.41 10.03
CA VAL A 468 18.71 9.84 11.28
C VAL A 468 19.83 10.82 10.96
N GLN A 469 20.66 10.51 9.96
CA GLN A 469 21.76 11.38 9.56
C GLN A 469 21.25 12.77 9.10
N LEU A 470 20.23 12.82 8.22
CA LEU A 470 19.60 14.09 7.81
C LEU A 470 18.97 14.84 8.98
N LEU A 471 18.23 14.16 9.85
CA LEU A 471 17.48 14.83 10.90
C LEU A 471 18.41 15.42 11.97
N THR A 472 19.47 14.71 12.34
CA THR A 472 20.28 15.02 13.54
C THR A 472 21.56 15.80 13.28
N THR A 473 22.12 15.73 12.07
CA THR A 473 23.37 16.44 11.75
C THR A 473 23.12 17.94 11.70
N ASP A 474 23.98 18.71 12.36
CA ASP A 474 23.94 20.18 12.32
C ASP A 474 24.78 20.68 11.14
N GLY A 475 24.13 21.22 10.12
CA GLY A 475 24.81 21.73 8.93
C GLY A 475 25.28 20.62 7.98
N LEU A 476 26.50 20.75 7.44
CA LEU A 476 27.00 19.89 6.37
C LEU A 476 27.24 18.46 6.86
N ILE A 477 26.67 17.49 6.17
CA ILE A 477 26.86 16.06 6.44
C ILE A 477 28.19 15.61 5.84
N SER A 478 29.03 15.03 6.70
CA SER A 478 30.22 14.28 6.31
C SER A 478 29.92 12.78 6.38
N GLY A 479 30.41 12.01 5.41
CA GLY A 479 30.18 10.57 5.39
C GLY A 479 29.98 9.98 3.99
N SER A 480 29.90 8.66 3.92
CA SER A 480 29.73 7.90 2.69
C SER A 480 28.27 7.86 2.21
N LEU A 481 27.31 7.92 3.13
CA LEU A 481 25.88 7.83 2.81
C LEU A 481 25.39 9.13 2.17
N LEU A 482 25.38 10.22 2.93
CA LEU A 482 24.81 11.52 2.52
C LEU A 482 25.82 12.67 2.48
N GLY A 483 27.09 12.36 2.24
CA GLY A 483 28.14 13.38 2.14
C GLY A 483 27.76 14.52 1.20
N GLY A 484 27.79 15.76 1.71
CA GLY A 484 27.44 16.97 0.96
C GLY A 484 26.00 17.46 1.12
N ASP A 485 25.11 16.65 1.72
CA ASP A 485 23.78 17.11 2.14
C ASP A 485 23.86 18.01 3.38
N VAL A 486 22.77 18.71 3.68
CA VAL A 486 22.64 19.56 4.88
C VAL A 486 21.60 18.95 5.81
N GLY A 487 22.01 18.65 7.04
CA GLY A 487 21.13 18.15 8.07
C GLY A 487 20.32 19.26 8.76
N TYR A 488 19.25 18.86 9.43
CA TYR A 488 18.30 19.75 10.10
C TYR A 488 18.70 20.11 11.54
N GLY A 489 19.68 19.41 12.12
CA GLY A 489 20.16 19.65 13.49
C GLY A 489 19.14 19.34 14.61
N GLN A 490 18.06 18.63 14.30
CA GLN A 490 16.97 18.31 15.23
C GLN A 490 17.33 17.15 16.15
N ALA A 491 16.58 17.02 17.25
CA ALA A 491 16.72 15.90 18.19
C ALA A 491 15.64 14.83 17.95
N ILE A 492 16.00 13.59 18.29
CA ILE A 492 15.11 12.42 18.34
C ILE A 492 14.94 12.05 19.81
N ALA A 493 13.69 11.97 20.28
CA ALA A 493 13.40 11.64 21.68
C ALA A 493 13.82 10.20 22.01
N SER A 494 13.42 9.24 21.16
CA SER A 494 13.93 7.86 21.24
C SER A 494 14.10 7.19 19.89
N CYS A 495 15.11 6.33 19.77
CA CYS A 495 15.30 5.44 18.63
C CYS A 495 15.41 4.00 19.12
N THR A 496 14.56 3.12 18.60
CA THR A 496 14.54 1.69 18.94
C THR A 496 14.74 0.87 17.68
N LEU A 497 15.80 0.07 17.66
CA LEU A 497 16.09 -0.85 16.56
C LEU A 497 15.91 -2.29 17.02
N TRP A 498 15.15 -3.07 16.25
CA TRP A 498 15.01 -4.52 16.42
C TRP A 498 15.84 -5.24 15.36
N ALA A 499 16.87 -5.97 15.80
CA ALA A 499 17.79 -6.74 14.96
C ALA A 499 18.18 -6.02 13.65
N PRO A 500 18.74 -4.79 13.72
CA PRO A 500 19.00 -3.97 12.54
C PRO A 500 19.94 -4.68 11.55
N ALA A 501 19.60 -4.64 10.26
CA ALA A 501 20.41 -5.21 9.19
C ALA A 501 21.55 -4.27 8.73
N SER A 502 21.70 -3.14 9.41
CA SER A 502 22.76 -2.15 9.19
C SER A 502 24.14 -2.77 9.34
N THR A 503 25.04 -2.49 8.41
CA THR A 503 26.46 -2.76 8.65
C THR A 503 26.94 -1.91 9.82
N LEU A 504 27.89 -2.43 10.59
CA LEU A 504 28.41 -1.73 11.76
C LEU A 504 29.01 -0.37 11.40
N SER A 505 29.62 -0.25 10.21
CA SER A 505 30.13 1.02 9.68
C SER A 505 29.01 2.02 9.38
N ALA A 506 27.93 1.60 8.71
CA ALA A 506 26.80 2.47 8.40
C ALA A 506 26.04 2.87 9.68
N PHE A 507 25.97 1.95 10.65
CA PHE A 507 25.41 2.22 11.97
C PHE A 507 26.17 3.34 12.68
N HIS A 508 27.50 3.25 12.72
CA HIS A 508 28.33 4.28 13.36
C HIS A 508 28.23 5.63 12.65
N GLU A 509 28.20 5.63 11.31
CA GLU A 509 28.08 6.85 10.51
C GLU A 509 26.75 7.59 10.73
N SER A 510 25.67 6.86 11.00
CA SER A 510 24.33 7.42 11.19
C SER A 510 23.93 7.51 12.67
N TYR A 511 23.50 6.40 13.27
CA TYR A 511 23.07 6.33 14.66
C TYR A 511 24.20 6.66 15.64
N GLY A 512 25.40 6.14 15.40
CA GLY A 512 26.55 6.35 16.27
C GLY A 512 26.93 7.82 16.42
N GLN A 513 26.97 8.57 15.32
CA GLN A 513 27.19 10.02 15.36
C GLN A 513 26.08 10.74 16.12
N ALA A 514 24.81 10.36 15.92
CA ALA A 514 23.68 10.96 16.62
C ALA A 514 23.70 10.66 18.13
N ILE A 515 24.11 9.45 18.54
CA ILE A 515 24.30 9.05 19.95
C ILE A 515 25.47 9.83 20.56
N ALA A 516 26.62 9.90 19.87
CA ALA A 516 27.81 10.61 20.33
C ALA A 516 27.51 12.09 20.61
N ASN A 517 26.74 12.71 19.72
CA ASN A 517 26.35 14.12 19.80
C ASN A 517 25.11 14.38 20.68
N ASN A 518 24.61 13.35 21.39
CA ASN A 518 23.40 13.41 22.22
C ASN A 518 22.17 13.97 21.48
N LYS A 519 22.07 13.69 20.17
CA LYS A 519 20.91 14.02 19.34
C LYS A 519 19.82 12.96 19.41
N ILE A 520 20.13 11.78 19.94
CA ILE A 520 19.13 10.77 20.33
C ILE A 520 19.07 10.74 21.86
N GLY A 521 17.89 11.03 22.43
CA GLY A 521 17.67 11.04 23.86
C GLY A 521 17.81 9.65 24.48
N LYS A 522 17.06 8.67 23.96
CA LYS A 522 17.14 7.25 24.37
C LYS A 522 17.35 6.35 23.17
N PHE A 523 18.49 5.66 23.12
CA PHE A 523 18.78 4.69 22.07
C PHE A 523 18.64 3.25 22.60
N THR A 524 17.97 2.40 21.82
CA THR A 524 17.72 1.01 22.17
C THR A 524 18.10 0.08 21.03
N LEU A 525 18.80 -0.99 21.37
CA LEU A 525 19.16 -2.05 20.44
C LEU A 525 18.65 -3.38 20.97
N PHE A 526 17.71 -4.00 20.26
CA PHE A 526 17.29 -5.38 20.51
C PHE A 526 18.03 -6.31 19.56
N THR A 527 18.64 -7.37 20.07
CA THR A 527 19.27 -8.43 19.26
C THR A 527 18.91 -9.80 19.80
N LEU A 528 18.97 -10.82 18.93
CA LEU A 528 18.97 -12.20 19.40
C LEU A 528 20.32 -12.57 20.01
N THR A 529 20.32 -13.55 20.90
CA THR A 529 21.53 -14.31 21.26
C THR A 529 22.10 -14.98 20.01
N ASP A 530 23.41 -15.15 19.92
CA ASP A 530 24.07 -15.86 18.83
C ASP A 530 23.51 -17.29 18.67
N GLU A 531 23.22 -17.97 19.78
CA GLU A 531 22.57 -19.27 19.78
C GLU A 531 21.18 -19.23 19.12
N ALA A 532 20.33 -18.27 19.51
CA ALA A 532 19.01 -18.11 18.89
C ALA A 532 19.10 -17.74 17.40
N GLU A 533 20.08 -16.95 16.98
CA GLU A 533 20.29 -16.64 15.56
C GLU A 533 20.72 -17.87 14.74
N ASN A 534 21.59 -18.72 15.28
CA ASN A 534 21.99 -19.96 14.60
C ASN A 534 20.88 -21.03 14.62
N ASN A 535 19.91 -20.92 15.54
CA ASN A 535 18.74 -21.80 15.61
C ASN A 535 17.50 -21.23 14.89
N ASP A 536 17.64 -20.08 14.23
CA ASP A 536 16.58 -19.45 13.44
C ASP A 536 16.54 -20.01 12.02
N GLN A 537 15.58 -19.59 11.21
CA GLN A 537 15.49 -19.96 9.81
C GLN A 537 15.01 -18.81 8.93
N CYS A 538 15.55 -18.75 7.71
CA CYS A 538 15.12 -17.83 6.66
C CYS A 538 14.46 -18.62 5.52
N ALA A 539 13.20 -18.29 5.23
CA ALA A 539 12.36 -18.91 4.20
C ALA A 539 12.20 -20.45 4.31
N ASN A 540 12.46 -21.03 5.50
CA ASN A 540 12.56 -22.47 5.73
C ASN A 540 13.57 -23.18 4.81
N ILE A 541 14.60 -22.47 4.36
CA ILE A 541 15.62 -22.96 3.43
C ILE A 541 17.03 -22.76 3.98
N TYR A 542 17.29 -21.59 4.56
CA TYR A 542 18.55 -21.27 5.23
C TYR A 542 18.34 -21.39 6.74
N HIS A 543 19.16 -22.18 7.42
CA HIS A 543 18.93 -22.65 8.80
C HIS A 543 19.67 -21.79 9.83
N ARG A 544 19.78 -20.50 9.53
CA ARG A 544 20.20 -19.44 10.45
C ARG A 544 19.36 -18.20 10.18
N SER A 545 19.54 -17.18 11.01
CA SER A 545 18.85 -15.90 10.87
C SER A 545 19.12 -15.23 9.52
N LEU A 546 18.23 -14.32 9.13
CA LEU A 546 18.45 -13.46 7.96
C LEU A 546 19.76 -12.65 8.08
N LEU A 547 20.14 -12.21 9.28
CA LEU A 547 21.35 -11.42 9.48
C LEU A 547 22.61 -12.23 9.21
N TYR A 548 22.59 -13.54 9.51
CA TYR A 548 23.65 -14.46 9.10
C TYR A 548 23.79 -14.53 7.58
N LEU A 549 22.68 -14.70 6.86
CA LEU A 549 22.70 -14.73 5.39
C LEU A 549 23.27 -13.42 4.82
N ILE A 550 22.85 -12.28 5.37
CA ILE A 550 23.35 -10.95 4.97
C ILE A 550 24.85 -10.84 5.23
N ALA A 551 25.29 -11.11 6.46
CA ALA A 551 26.68 -11.00 6.88
C ALA A 551 27.61 -11.91 6.08
N HIS A 552 27.16 -13.14 5.81
CA HIS A 552 27.98 -14.17 5.19
C HIS A 552 27.96 -14.13 3.66
N SER A 553 26.85 -13.75 3.03
CA SER A 553 26.68 -13.92 1.58
C SER A 553 26.31 -12.63 0.85
N LEU A 554 25.40 -11.81 1.39
CA LEU A 554 24.80 -10.71 0.62
C LEU A 554 25.61 -9.41 0.67
N GLU A 555 26.32 -9.15 1.77
CA GLU A 555 27.15 -7.95 1.89
C GLU A 555 28.46 -8.02 1.09
N GLU A 556 29.12 -6.87 0.93
CA GLU A 556 30.31 -6.72 0.09
C GLU A 556 31.40 -7.73 0.45
N LYS A 557 31.67 -7.93 1.74
CA LYS A 557 32.64 -8.91 2.25
C LYS A 557 31.91 -10.19 2.70
N PRO A 558 31.94 -11.27 1.90
CA PRO A 558 31.32 -12.53 2.28
C PRO A 558 32.16 -13.23 3.35
N ARG A 559 31.55 -14.20 4.01
CA ARG A 559 32.26 -15.15 4.86
C ARG A 559 33.13 -16.06 4.00
N ILE A 560 34.41 -16.14 4.36
CA ILE A 560 35.35 -17.12 3.81
C ILE A 560 35.90 -17.92 4.98
N PRO A 561 35.51 -19.20 5.15
CA PRO A 561 36.02 -20.04 6.23
C PRO A 561 37.55 -20.02 6.29
N PHE A 562 38.11 -19.96 7.49
CA PHE A 562 39.55 -19.91 7.77
C PHE A 562 40.30 -18.66 7.25
N SER A 563 39.60 -17.69 6.65
CA SER A 563 40.20 -16.41 6.27
C SER A 563 40.42 -15.54 7.51
N PRO A 564 41.64 -15.04 7.78
CA PRO A 564 41.91 -14.20 8.95
C PRO A 564 41.14 -12.88 8.95
N THR A 565 40.66 -12.42 7.79
CA THR A 565 39.97 -11.13 7.63
C THR A 565 38.51 -11.27 7.22
N HIS A 566 38.07 -12.47 6.81
CA HIS A 566 36.72 -12.71 6.29
C HIS A 566 36.00 -13.88 6.99
N ALA A 567 36.58 -14.49 8.04
CA ALA A 567 35.99 -15.66 8.70
C ALA A 567 34.57 -15.44 9.26
N GLN A 568 34.21 -14.20 9.59
CA GLN A 568 32.90 -13.85 10.13
C GLN A 568 31.99 -13.12 9.13
N GLY A 569 32.48 -12.82 7.91
CA GLY A 569 31.77 -11.99 6.95
C GLY A 569 31.74 -10.50 7.33
N THR A 570 30.72 -9.78 6.86
CA THR A 570 30.54 -8.35 7.16
C THR A 570 29.90 -8.17 8.55
N ALA A 571 30.45 -7.27 9.36
CA ALA A 571 29.91 -6.96 10.68
C ALA A 571 28.57 -6.22 10.58
N ILE A 572 27.54 -6.78 11.22
CA ILE A 572 26.16 -6.27 11.24
C ILE A 572 25.79 -5.85 12.67
N ALA A 573 25.22 -4.65 12.82
CA ALA A 573 24.88 -4.06 14.12
C ALA A 573 23.77 -4.80 14.88
N GLY A 574 22.99 -5.65 14.21
CA GLY A 574 21.93 -6.45 14.81
C GLY A 574 22.36 -7.80 15.39
N MET A 575 23.64 -8.16 15.33
CA MET A 575 24.14 -9.46 15.80
C MET A 575 24.98 -9.32 17.07
N GLU A 576 24.68 -10.15 18.08
CA GLU A 576 25.39 -10.14 19.38
C GLU A 576 26.91 -10.21 19.23
N LYS A 577 27.41 -11.14 18.39
CA LYS A 577 28.84 -11.40 18.23
C LYS A 577 29.63 -10.17 17.79
N PHE A 578 29.05 -9.31 16.95
CA PHE A 578 29.70 -8.11 16.45
C PHE A 578 29.59 -6.96 17.43
N ILE A 579 28.47 -6.83 18.14
CA ILE A 579 28.32 -5.85 19.22
C ILE A 579 29.35 -6.08 20.31
N ARG A 580 29.60 -7.33 20.70
CA ARG A 580 30.62 -7.68 21.71
C ARG A 580 32.05 -7.33 21.30
N GLN A 581 32.33 -7.28 20.00
CA GLN A 581 33.65 -6.97 19.45
C GLN A 581 33.86 -5.47 19.17
N ASP A 582 32.79 -4.67 19.18
CA ASP A 582 32.86 -3.24 18.90
C ASP A 582 33.09 -2.41 20.18
N GLU A 583 34.30 -1.88 20.34
CA GLU A 583 34.70 -1.14 21.55
C GLU A 583 33.82 0.08 21.82
N GLN A 584 33.37 0.78 20.78
CA GLN A 584 32.59 2.01 20.90
C GLN A 584 31.17 1.71 21.39
N LEU A 585 30.50 0.69 20.85
CA LEU A 585 29.21 0.21 21.32
C LEU A 585 29.30 -0.32 22.75
N GLN A 586 30.32 -1.13 23.07
CA GLN A 586 30.52 -1.61 24.44
C GLN A 586 30.69 -0.45 25.43
N SER A 587 31.42 0.60 25.05
CA SER A 587 31.55 1.83 25.83
C SER A 587 30.22 2.57 26.02
N TRP A 588 29.40 2.68 24.97
CA TRP A 588 28.07 3.28 25.06
C TRP A 588 27.09 2.46 25.89
N ILE A 589 27.18 1.14 25.83
CA ILE A 589 26.37 0.23 26.66
C ILE A 589 26.76 0.39 28.13
N ALA A 590 28.07 0.34 28.44
CA ALA A 590 28.57 0.47 29.81
C ALA A 590 28.24 1.84 30.44
N SER A 591 28.18 2.90 29.62
CA SER A 591 27.82 4.25 30.07
C SER A 591 26.31 4.52 30.10
N GLY A 592 25.47 3.58 29.68
CA GLY A 592 24.01 3.75 29.61
C GLY A 592 23.53 4.65 28.47
N LYS A 593 24.38 4.97 27.49
CA LYS A 593 23.97 5.70 26.27
C LYS A 593 23.20 4.80 25.29
N VAL A 594 23.46 3.49 25.34
CA VAL A 594 22.76 2.49 24.54
C VAL A 594 22.22 1.41 25.47
N ASP A 595 20.91 1.26 25.48
CA ASP A 595 20.28 0.12 26.14
C ASP A 595 20.28 -1.07 25.18
N TRP A 596 21.11 -2.06 25.46
CA TRP A 596 21.19 -3.29 24.69
C TRP A 596 20.38 -4.41 25.34
N ILE A 597 19.40 -4.93 24.61
CA ILE A 597 18.47 -5.97 25.05
C ILE A 597 18.72 -7.22 24.23
N LEU A 598 19.19 -8.26 24.90
CA LEU A 598 19.44 -9.57 24.30
C LEU A 598 18.20 -10.46 24.47
N ALA A 599 17.79 -11.13 23.39
CA ALA A 599 16.59 -11.94 23.31
C ALA A 599 16.90 -13.39 22.89
N PRO A 600 16.15 -14.41 23.35
CA PRO A 600 15.07 -14.29 24.33
C PRO A 600 15.59 -14.03 25.75
N ASN A 601 14.81 -13.33 26.57
CA ASN A 601 15.10 -13.14 27.99
C ASN A 601 13.87 -13.39 28.87
N THR A 602 14.10 -13.49 30.19
CA THR A 602 13.08 -13.84 31.20
C THR A 602 12.60 -12.64 32.00
N GLY A 603 12.60 -11.43 31.42
CA GLY A 603 12.04 -10.23 32.06
C GLY A 603 10.54 -10.35 32.39
N SER A 604 10.02 -9.48 33.27
CA SER A 604 8.57 -9.40 33.52
C SER A 604 7.82 -8.88 32.30
N GLN A 605 6.58 -9.35 32.10
CA GLN A 605 5.76 -8.86 30.99
C GLN A 605 5.51 -7.35 31.14
N GLY A 606 5.71 -6.60 30.05
CA GLY A 606 5.55 -5.15 30.05
C GLY A 606 6.80 -4.37 30.45
N ALA A 607 7.81 -5.02 31.04
CA ALA A 607 9.07 -4.34 31.38
C ALA A 607 9.80 -3.84 30.14
N GLN A 608 10.40 -2.65 30.24
CA GLN A 608 11.14 -2.00 29.15
C GLN A 608 12.40 -2.76 28.65
N PHE A 609 12.77 -3.87 29.32
CA PHE A 609 13.89 -4.75 28.98
C PHE A 609 13.44 -6.17 28.60
N HIS A 610 12.14 -6.46 28.60
CA HIS A 610 11.64 -7.80 28.28
C HIS A 610 11.50 -8.01 26.77
N CYS A 611 12.03 -9.13 26.28
CA CYS A 611 11.87 -9.57 24.90
C CYS A 611 11.89 -11.09 24.84
N ALA A 612 10.82 -11.69 24.33
CA ALA A 612 10.66 -13.14 24.25
C ALA A 612 10.90 -13.69 22.83
N ALA A 613 11.23 -12.81 21.87
CA ALA A 613 11.55 -13.21 20.51
C ALA A 613 12.67 -14.25 20.47
N ARG A 614 12.44 -15.32 19.70
CA ARG A 614 13.40 -16.41 19.45
C ARG A 614 13.87 -16.50 18.01
N THR A 615 13.23 -15.75 17.13
CA THR A 615 13.49 -15.71 15.69
C THR A 615 13.59 -14.25 15.25
N HIS A 616 14.29 -14.02 14.15
CA HIS A 616 14.58 -12.68 13.63
C HIS A 616 13.31 -11.92 13.23
N GLU A 617 12.36 -12.60 12.59
CA GLU A 617 11.04 -12.03 12.29
C GLU A 617 10.13 -11.94 13.53
N GLY A 618 10.47 -12.70 14.58
CA GLY A 618 9.73 -12.80 15.83
C GLY A 618 9.64 -11.48 16.60
N PHE A 619 10.61 -10.56 16.49
CA PHE A 619 10.54 -9.25 17.16
C PHE A 619 9.26 -8.47 16.82
N SER A 620 8.84 -8.52 15.55
CA SER A 620 7.65 -7.79 15.09
C SER A 620 6.33 -8.45 15.52
N GLN A 621 6.39 -9.72 15.95
CA GLN A 621 5.24 -10.54 16.32
C GLN A 621 5.18 -10.80 17.83
N ASP A 622 6.25 -10.51 18.56
CA ASP A 622 6.38 -10.71 20.00
C ASP A 622 5.72 -9.56 20.78
N PRO A 623 4.63 -9.82 21.52
CA PRO A 623 3.96 -8.80 22.33
C PRO A 623 4.88 -8.17 23.37
N ALA A 624 5.86 -8.94 23.91
CA ALA A 624 6.81 -8.41 24.87
C ALA A 624 7.70 -7.32 24.25
N THR A 625 8.25 -7.56 23.06
CA THR A 625 9.02 -6.58 22.28
C THR A 625 8.22 -5.30 22.01
N LEU A 626 6.94 -5.42 21.63
CA LEU A 626 6.07 -4.29 21.34
C LEU A 626 5.79 -3.45 22.60
N ARG A 627 5.45 -4.11 23.73
CA ARG A 627 5.24 -3.42 25.02
C ARG A 627 6.51 -2.76 25.53
N ALA A 628 7.66 -3.43 25.40
CA ALA A 628 8.94 -2.84 25.77
C ALA A 628 9.25 -1.60 24.93
N THR A 629 8.98 -1.64 23.63
CA THR A 629 9.11 -0.46 22.76
C THR A 629 8.21 0.69 23.20
N LEU A 630 6.95 0.40 23.54
CA LEU A 630 6.00 1.40 24.02
C LEU A 630 6.43 2.02 25.36
N ALA A 631 6.83 1.20 26.33
CA ALA A 631 7.36 1.65 27.62
C ALA A 631 8.49 2.67 27.43
N ARG A 632 9.36 2.41 26.45
CA ARG A 632 10.55 3.23 26.18
C ARG A 632 10.22 4.54 25.48
N ILE A 633 9.20 4.56 24.64
CA ILE A 633 8.65 5.80 24.06
C ILE A 633 8.05 6.67 25.17
N LEU A 634 7.34 6.06 26.12
CA LEU A 634 6.66 6.76 27.21
C LEU A 634 7.61 7.17 28.35
N GLY A 635 8.77 6.52 28.46
CA GLY A 635 9.72 6.73 29.56
C GLY A 635 9.35 5.96 30.84
N GLU A 636 8.47 4.97 30.73
CA GLU A 636 7.97 4.16 31.83
C GLU A 636 8.86 2.92 32.07
N PRO A 637 9.05 2.48 33.32
CA PRO A 637 9.82 1.28 33.63
C PRO A 637 9.11 -0.01 33.17
N GLU A 638 7.77 -0.01 33.20
CA GLU A 638 6.90 -1.13 32.88
C GLU A 638 5.56 -0.60 32.36
N MET A 639 4.98 -1.29 31.36
CA MET A 639 3.62 -1.01 30.91
C MET A 639 2.62 -1.80 31.76
N GLU A 640 1.66 -1.11 32.38
CA GLU A 640 0.54 -1.77 33.06
C GLU A 640 -0.26 -2.65 32.07
N GLU A 641 -0.64 -3.84 32.51
CA GLU A 641 -1.54 -4.71 31.76
C GLU A 641 -2.94 -4.10 31.74
N SER A 642 -3.39 -3.61 30.57
CA SER A 642 -4.79 -3.29 30.32
C SER A 642 -5.38 -4.32 29.35
N GLU A 643 -6.72 -4.46 29.33
CA GLU A 643 -7.41 -5.34 28.36
C GLU A 643 -7.05 -5.00 26.90
N GLU A 644 -6.63 -3.76 26.61
CA GLU A 644 -6.22 -3.28 25.29
C GLU A 644 -4.77 -3.62 24.95
N THR A 645 -3.85 -3.69 25.92
CA THR A 645 -2.45 -4.13 25.71
C THR A 645 -2.30 -5.66 25.68
N GLN A 646 -3.34 -6.41 26.04
CA GLN A 646 -3.39 -7.88 25.97
C GLN A 646 -3.81 -8.42 24.59
N GLN A 647 -4.54 -7.64 23.79
CA GLN A 647 -4.97 -7.99 22.42
C GLN A 647 -3.91 -7.64 21.39
#